data_AF-A0A9X3MT70-F1
#
_entry.id   AF-A0A9X3MT70-F1
#
_cell.length_a   1.000
_cell.length_b   1.000
_cell.length_c   1.000
_cell.angle_alpha   90.00
_cell.angle_beta   90.00
_cell.angle_gamma   90.00
#
_symmetry.space_group_name_H-M   'P 1'
#
loop_
_entity.id
_entity.type
_entity.pdbx_description
1 polymer ?
#
loop_
_entity_poly.entity_id
_entity_poly.type
_entity_poly.pdbx_seq_one_letter_code
_entity_poly.pdbx_strand_id
1 'polypeptide(L)'
;MKRLLAAVVLLLAVPVAARAYVAPGATLVSASLELREQGDEASGTPDISADGRFVVFETRARNLFGPDFSDPPGAHYEGGVMRRDIASGHLDLVAPGDLVGDDGVVRVRGARNPSVSADGRYVVFSTGQQLVPADTNGNIDVYVRDLQTGGYELISARDGGSVPAAYATRDPDTPLRNPGADVSPAVSISADGDRVLFRTVDLASDLPDRASPITPPYQLFVRLRASKRTILVTQQMGSNPPVPVGGADAGGALSADGTTVAWPGQSAADQTHFVDGEFSDPSIYYYLWRRIDDGPQTAARRITGATEPEVPGCTFDARPEDVNACTGPLSDREQGLSGITSTLPALSADGRRVLFTTGAPPRPTLYGAALDLWMTDMTPGRSRTAASVELTREGLSRDTAESAGITSIALSPDGRWAAMTTARTRFLLPALRLLDAPTTIPGLDDLYLIDLENRTMERAAHGLGGANADAGVAPVLSLSDGGRRVAFSTSADNLFFGDANGRADVFVADRLDAPPPAPTEEEPPADAPAETFDPPPPVVAKLRVTVRKAPSGRVRLLVRAPGRGKFAVAVRGRIPDTDGRLRGPARLMGSVKKTIKKAGAVTLEVKLVKKYTAVARREKKLDGSATVTFTPASGPPLSGTTTVRFAAPPKKK
;
A
#
# COMPACT_ATOMS: atom_id res chain seq x y z
N MET A 1 15.52 75.36 21.00
CA MET A 1 15.54 74.73 19.66
C MET A 1 16.04 73.31 19.80
N LYS A 2 15.16 72.31 19.60
CA LYS A 2 15.49 70.88 19.55
C LYS A 2 15.74 70.50 18.08
N ARG A 3 16.80 69.75 17.76
CA ARG A 3 16.84 68.89 16.57
C ARG A 3 17.45 67.54 16.92
N LEU A 4 16.64 66.52 16.69
CA LEU A 4 16.84 65.10 16.94
C LEU A 4 17.93 64.51 16.02
N LEU A 5 18.76 63.62 16.57
CA LEU A 5 19.45 62.57 15.82
C LEU A 5 18.44 61.47 15.49
N ALA A 6 18.33 61.09 14.21
CA ALA A 6 17.65 59.87 13.78
C ALA A 6 18.68 58.74 13.68
N ALA A 7 18.54 57.71 14.52
CA ALA A 7 19.27 56.46 14.40
C ALA A 7 18.61 55.60 13.32
N VAL A 8 19.37 55.22 12.29
CA VAL A 8 18.95 54.23 11.29
C VAL A 8 19.13 52.85 11.90
N VAL A 9 18.02 52.18 12.22
CA VAL A 9 18.02 50.75 12.55
C VAL A 9 18.01 49.98 11.22
N LEU A 10 19.14 49.37 10.88
CA LEU A 10 19.24 48.42 9.77
C LEU A 10 18.63 47.10 10.24
N LEU A 11 17.36 46.84 9.90
CA LEU A 11 16.76 45.52 10.04
C LEU A 11 17.43 44.57 9.03
N LEU A 12 18.36 43.73 9.52
CA LEU A 12 18.80 42.55 8.80
C LEU A 12 17.60 41.60 8.71
N ALA A 13 16.99 41.51 7.52
CA ALA A 13 16.08 40.42 7.20
C ALA A 13 16.88 39.11 7.25
N VAL A 14 16.67 38.33 8.31
CA VAL A 14 17.12 36.94 8.34
C VAL A 14 16.36 36.23 7.23
N PRO A 15 17.02 35.60 6.24
CA PRO A 15 16.31 34.83 5.24
C PRO A 15 15.57 33.71 5.98
N VAL A 16 14.24 33.73 5.94
CA VAL A 16 13.44 32.57 6.32
C VAL A 16 13.80 31.49 5.32
N ALA A 17 14.54 30.48 5.75
CA ALA A 17 14.87 29.35 4.89
C ALA A 17 13.56 28.76 4.34
N ALA A 18 13.46 28.67 3.01
CA ALA A 18 12.37 27.97 2.34
C ALA A 18 12.32 26.55 2.88
N ARG A 19 11.24 26.21 3.59
CA ARG A 19 11.02 24.86 4.11
C ARG A 19 10.19 24.09 3.11
N ALA A 20 10.62 22.87 2.80
CA ALA A 20 9.84 22.00 1.96
C ALA A 20 8.48 21.61 2.57
N TYR A 21 7.48 21.42 1.72
CA TYR A 21 6.15 20.91 2.08
C TYR A 21 5.57 20.06 0.95
N VAL A 22 4.56 19.25 1.25
CA VAL A 22 3.80 18.50 0.23
C VAL A 22 2.65 19.34 -0.30
N ALA A 23 2.57 19.50 -1.62
CA ALA A 23 1.55 20.32 -2.26
C ALA A 23 0.13 19.73 -2.10
N PRO A 24 -0.93 20.55 -2.03
CA PRO A 24 -2.31 20.07 -2.10
C PRO A 24 -2.64 19.34 -3.40
N GLY A 25 -3.43 18.27 -3.30
CA GLY A 25 -3.75 17.38 -4.42
C GLY A 25 -2.63 16.39 -4.74
N ALA A 26 -2.84 15.58 -5.76
CA ALA A 26 -1.85 14.64 -6.27
C ALA A 26 -2.03 14.40 -7.77
N THR A 27 -0.95 13.96 -8.43
CA THR A 27 -0.99 13.56 -9.85
C THR A 27 -1.58 12.16 -9.98
N LEU A 28 -2.65 11.99 -10.76
CA LEU A 28 -3.24 10.70 -11.08
C LEU A 28 -2.37 9.91 -12.07
N VAL A 29 -1.92 8.71 -11.65
CA VAL A 29 -1.04 7.81 -12.41
C VAL A 29 -1.81 6.77 -13.20
N SER A 30 -2.90 6.23 -12.64
CA SER A 30 -3.76 5.18 -13.23
C SER A 30 -4.76 5.73 -14.26
N ALA A 31 -4.28 6.59 -15.18
CA ALA A 31 -5.06 7.16 -16.26
C ALA A 31 -4.24 7.26 -17.55
N SER A 32 -4.84 7.03 -18.70
CA SER A 32 -4.19 7.21 -19.99
C SER A 32 -4.44 8.63 -20.53
N LEU A 33 -3.37 9.43 -20.67
CA LEU A 33 -3.49 10.76 -21.31
C LEU A 33 -3.72 10.66 -22.82
N GLU A 34 -3.18 9.61 -23.45
CA GLU A 34 -3.37 9.35 -24.87
C GLU A 34 -4.84 9.02 -25.19
N LEU A 35 -5.42 8.09 -24.41
CA LEU A 35 -6.83 7.71 -24.55
C LEU A 35 -7.77 8.75 -23.92
N ARG A 36 -7.25 9.64 -23.07
CA ARG A 36 -8.02 10.59 -22.24
C ARG A 36 -9.04 9.90 -21.34
N GLU A 37 -8.65 8.77 -20.78
CA GLU A 37 -9.50 7.94 -19.94
C GLU A 37 -8.81 7.60 -18.62
N GLN A 38 -9.58 7.62 -17.54
CA GLN A 38 -9.18 7.03 -16.25
C GLN A 38 -9.38 5.52 -16.30
N GLY A 39 -8.60 4.76 -15.53
CA GLY A 39 -8.84 3.32 -15.33
C GLY A 39 -10.26 3.05 -14.83
N ASP A 40 -10.93 2.05 -15.42
CA ASP A 40 -12.30 1.68 -15.10
C ASP A 40 -12.44 0.72 -13.89
N GLU A 41 -11.32 0.21 -13.38
CA GLU A 41 -11.21 -0.63 -12.20
C GLU A 41 -10.03 -0.24 -11.30
N ALA A 42 -9.98 -0.83 -10.10
CA ALA A 42 -9.01 -0.48 -9.08
C ALA A 42 -7.54 -0.70 -9.51
N SER A 43 -6.68 0.23 -9.10
CA SER A 43 -5.22 0.21 -9.27
C SER A 43 -4.52 0.39 -7.92
N GLY A 44 -3.31 -0.14 -7.77
CA GLY A 44 -2.57 -0.11 -6.51
C GLY A 44 -1.14 -0.63 -6.60
N THR A 45 -0.55 -0.89 -5.43
CA THR A 45 0.84 -1.40 -5.26
C THR A 45 1.87 -0.65 -6.12
N PRO A 46 1.99 0.68 -5.97
CA PRO A 46 2.91 1.44 -6.79
C PRO A 46 4.36 1.30 -6.34
N ASP A 47 5.28 1.44 -7.29
CA ASP A 47 6.70 1.69 -7.03
C ASP A 47 7.19 2.81 -7.96
N ILE A 48 8.13 3.64 -7.50
CA ILE A 48 8.62 4.82 -8.23
C ILE A 48 10.14 4.75 -8.40
N SER A 49 10.62 5.08 -9.60
CA SER A 49 12.05 5.16 -9.90
C SER A 49 12.73 6.25 -9.06
N ALA A 50 14.05 6.11 -8.86
CA ALA A 50 14.81 7.03 -7.99
C ALA A 50 14.73 8.48 -8.45
N ASP A 51 14.73 8.73 -9.76
CA ASP A 51 14.55 10.07 -10.35
C ASP A 51 13.11 10.62 -10.25
N GLY A 52 12.17 9.79 -9.76
CA GLY A 52 10.76 10.11 -9.64
C GLY A 52 10.00 10.11 -10.97
N ARG A 53 10.62 9.73 -12.09
CA ARG A 53 10.03 9.85 -13.43
C ARG A 53 9.08 8.71 -13.77
N PHE A 54 9.38 7.49 -13.35
CA PHE A 54 8.64 6.31 -13.75
C PHE A 54 7.93 5.70 -12.56
N VAL A 55 6.62 5.48 -12.68
CA VAL A 55 5.82 4.80 -11.66
C VAL A 55 5.29 3.49 -12.24
N VAL A 56 5.62 2.37 -11.62
CA VAL A 56 4.98 1.08 -11.94
C VAL A 56 3.84 0.81 -10.98
N PHE A 57 2.79 0.15 -11.45
CA PHE A 57 1.62 -0.16 -10.62
C PHE A 57 0.85 -1.37 -11.15
N GLU A 58 0.10 -2.02 -10.26
CA GLU A 58 -0.89 -3.03 -10.63
C GLU A 58 -2.23 -2.36 -10.92
N THR A 59 -2.94 -2.84 -11.94
CA THR A 59 -4.31 -2.40 -12.23
C THR A 59 -5.19 -3.59 -12.59
N ARG A 60 -6.48 -3.49 -12.28
CA ARG A 60 -7.54 -4.34 -12.86
C ARG A 60 -8.28 -3.66 -14.02
N ALA A 61 -7.92 -2.42 -14.35
CA ALA A 61 -8.55 -1.67 -15.42
C ALA A 61 -8.32 -2.34 -16.78
N ARG A 62 -9.37 -2.38 -17.60
CA ARG A 62 -9.34 -3.00 -18.93
C ARG A 62 -9.24 -1.99 -20.06
N ASN A 63 -9.34 -0.70 -19.75
CA ASN A 63 -9.25 0.40 -20.70
C ASN A 63 -7.89 1.13 -20.68
N LEU A 64 -6.86 0.54 -20.08
CA LEU A 64 -5.50 1.11 -20.03
C LEU A 64 -4.51 0.43 -21.01
N PHE A 65 -4.98 -0.48 -21.86
CA PHE A 65 -4.13 -1.14 -22.85
C PHE A 65 -4.03 -0.32 -24.15
N GLY A 66 -2.87 -0.38 -24.80
CA GLY A 66 -2.65 0.21 -26.11
C GLY A 66 -3.41 -0.53 -27.23
N PRO A 67 -3.53 0.09 -28.42
CA PRO A 67 -4.32 -0.45 -29.54
C PRO A 67 -3.80 -1.79 -30.08
N ASP A 68 -2.52 -2.10 -29.86
CA ASP A 68 -1.88 -3.33 -30.32
C ASP A 68 -2.08 -4.52 -29.37
N PHE A 69 -2.74 -4.32 -28.23
CA PHE A 69 -3.05 -5.38 -27.28
C PHE A 69 -4.42 -6.00 -27.57
N SER A 70 -4.47 -7.32 -27.66
CA SER A 70 -5.71 -8.05 -27.94
C SER A 70 -5.89 -9.23 -27.00
N ASP A 71 -7.12 -9.41 -26.53
CA ASP A 71 -7.53 -10.58 -25.77
C ASP A 71 -7.46 -11.87 -26.63
N PRO A 72 -7.03 -13.01 -26.06
CA PRO A 72 -7.04 -14.28 -26.78
C PRO A 72 -8.47 -14.82 -26.98
N PRO A 73 -8.72 -15.67 -28.01
CA PRO A 73 -10.05 -16.22 -28.23
C PRO A 73 -10.62 -16.99 -27.02
N GLY A 74 -11.83 -16.62 -26.58
CA GLY A 74 -12.55 -17.29 -25.48
C GLY A 74 -12.10 -16.91 -24.08
N ALA A 75 -11.23 -15.91 -23.95
CA ALA A 75 -10.74 -15.38 -22.68
C ALA A 75 -10.37 -13.90 -22.81
N HIS A 76 -10.03 -13.26 -21.70
CA HIS A 76 -9.56 -11.87 -21.67
C HIS A 76 -8.62 -11.64 -20.49
N TYR A 77 -7.79 -10.61 -20.58
CA TYR A 77 -6.96 -10.18 -19.47
C TYR A 77 -7.68 -9.17 -18.57
N GLU A 78 -7.63 -9.41 -17.26
CA GLU A 78 -8.03 -8.43 -16.24
C GLU A 78 -6.81 -7.62 -15.80
N GLY A 79 -6.59 -6.48 -16.46
CA GLY A 79 -5.55 -5.52 -16.12
C GLY A 79 -4.12 -6.04 -16.27
N GLY A 80 -3.26 -5.74 -15.30
CA GLY A 80 -1.85 -6.13 -15.30
C GLY A 80 -0.94 -5.15 -14.59
N VAL A 81 0.36 -5.26 -14.84
CA VAL A 81 1.36 -4.29 -14.38
C VAL A 81 1.60 -3.28 -15.49
N MET A 82 1.51 -2.00 -15.14
CA MET A 82 1.74 -0.87 -16.03
C MET A 82 2.94 -0.06 -15.53
N ARG A 83 3.61 0.67 -16.43
CA ARG A 83 4.55 1.74 -16.09
C ARG A 83 4.07 3.05 -16.69
N ARG A 84 4.03 4.09 -15.87
CA ARG A 84 3.73 5.46 -16.25
C ARG A 84 5.01 6.28 -16.31
N ASP A 85 5.28 6.92 -17.44
CA ASP A 85 6.22 8.05 -17.50
C ASP A 85 5.48 9.32 -17.06
N ILE A 86 5.87 9.87 -15.92
CA ILE A 86 5.26 11.07 -15.34
C ILE A 86 5.54 12.30 -16.22
N ALA A 87 6.67 12.34 -16.92
CA ALA A 87 7.03 13.50 -17.74
C ALA A 87 6.20 13.58 -19.03
N SER A 88 6.01 12.46 -19.72
CA SER A 88 5.29 12.41 -21.00
C SER A 88 3.81 12.03 -20.86
N GLY A 89 3.43 11.36 -19.76
CA GLY A 89 2.10 10.79 -19.59
C GLY A 89 1.90 9.41 -20.22
N HIS A 90 2.93 8.85 -20.85
CA HIS A 90 2.85 7.56 -21.56
C HIS A 90 2.68 6.38 -20.60
N LEU A 91 1.88 5.38 -21.00
CA LEU A 91 1.68 4.14 -20.28
C LEU A 91 2.24 2.95 -21.09
N ASP A 92 3.19 2.24 -20.49
CA ASP A 92 3.71 0.97 -21.01
C ASP A 92 3.04 -0.20 -20.27
N LEU A 93 2.42 -1.14 -21.00
CA LEU A 93 2.05 -2.44 -20.42
C LEU A 93 3.31 -3.22 -20.11
N VAL A 94 3.64 -3.46 -18.83
CA VAL A 94 4.77 -4.28 -18.40
C VAL A 94 4.44 -5.76 -18.59
N ALA A 95 3.34 -6.23 -18.02
CA ALA A 95 2.90 -7.61 -18.19
C ALA A 95 1.39 -7.71 -17.91
N PRO A 96 0.65 -8.59 -18.62
CA PRO A 96 -0.78 -8.66 -18.47
C PRO A 96 -1.20 -9.35 -17.16
N GLY A 97 -2.40 -9.00 -16.70
CA GLY A 97 -3.02 -9.47 -15.48
C GLY A 97 -3.67 -10.85 -15.62
N ASP A 98 -4.64 -11.15 -14.76
CA ASP A 98 -5.26 -12.47 -14.73
C ASP A 98 -5.90 -12.79 -16.09
N LEU A 99 -5.62 -13.99 -16.64
CA LEU A 99 -6.30 -14.46 -17.84
C LEU A 99 -7.59 -15.16 -17.43
N VAL A 100 -8.73 -14.59 -17.80
CA VAL A 100 -10.06 -15.03 -17.38
C VAL A 100 -10.84 -15.54 -18.58
N GLY A 101 -11.36 -16.77 -18.49
CA GLY A 101 -12.20 -17.35 -19.55
C GLY A 101 -13.56 -16.66 -19.67
N ASP A 102 -14.27 -16.87 -20.78
CA ASP A 102 -15.64 -16.34 -20.98
C ASP A 102 -16.66 -16.84 -19.94
N ASP A 103 -16.32 -17.91 -19.23
CA ASP A 103 -17.09 -18.44 -18.08
C ASP A 103 -16.80 -17.71 -16.76
N GLY A 104 -15.89 -16.73 -16.75
CA GLY A 104 -15.50 -15.94 -15.60
C GLY A 104 -14.51 -16.65 -14.65
N VAL A 105 -13.95 -17.80 -15.05
CA VAL A 105 -12.98 -18.53 -14.24
C VAL A 105 -11.55 -18.12 -14.63
N VAL A 106 -10.73 -17.79 -13.63
CA VAL A 106 -9.29 -17.50 -13.83
C VAL A 106 -8.61 -18.76 -14.37
N ARG A 107 -7.96 -18.64 -15.52
CA ARG A 107 -7.16 -19.69 -16.15
C ARG A 107 -5.70 -19.60 -15.75
N VAL A 108 -5.16 -18.38 -15.72
CA VAL A 108 -3.77 -18.10 -15.37
C VAL A 108 -3.74 -16.87 -14.48
N ARG A 109 -3.02 -16.96 -13.36
CA ARG A 109 -2.77 -15.80 -12.50
C ARG A 109 -1.79 -14.85 -13.19
N GLY A 110 -2.14 -13.58 -13.27
CA GLY A 110 -1.38 -12.55 -13.94
C GLY A 110 -0.24 -11.96 -13.14
N ALA A 111 0.38 -10.95 -13.74
CA ALA A 111 1.46 -10.16 -13.16
C ALA A 111 0.99 -9.36 -11.93
N ARG A 112 1.79 -9.37 -10.87
CA ARG A 112 1.56 -8.65 -9.60
C ARG A 112 2.88 -8.31 -8.90
N ASN A 113 2.76 -7.54 -7.82
CA ASN A 113 3.87 -7.16 -6.92
C ASN A 113 5.06 -6.51 -7.66
N PRO A 114 4.84 -5.43 -8.45
CA PRO A 114 5.91 -4.86 -9.24
C PRO A 114 6.96 -4.13 -8.40
N SER A 115 8.20 -4.07 -8.89
CA SER A 115 9.25 -3.17 -8.41
C SER A 115 10.15 -2.73 -9.58
N VAL A 116 10.67 -1.51 -9.54
CA VAL A 116 11.33 -0.85 -10.69
C VAL A 116 12.76 -0.39 -10.37
N SER A 117 13.67 -0.53 -11.33
CA SER A 117 15.04 0.00 -11.24
C SER A 117 15.09 1.52 -11.17
N ALA A 118 16.21 2.10 -10.74
CA ALA A 118 16.34 3.53 -10.49
C ALA A 118 16.14 4.40 -11.74
N ASP A 119 16.42 3.85 -12.93
CA ASP A 119 16.23 4.48 -14.24
C ASP A 119 14.87 4.15 -14.88
N GLY A 120 14.05 3.32 -14.23
CA GLY A 120 12.77 2.88 -14.77
C GLY A 120 12.84 1.80 -15.84
N ARG A 121 14.03 1.31 -16.23
CA ARG A 121 14.19 0.41 -17.39
C ARG A 121 13.77 -1.02 -17.09
N TYR A 122 14.12 -1.53 -15.91
CA TYR A 122 13.86 -2.90 -15.52
C TYR A 122 12.72 -2.95 -14.51
N VAL A 123 11.72 -3.79 -14.78
CA VAL A 123 10.59 -4.02 -13.87
C VAL A 123 10.52 -5.49 -13.52
N VAL A 124 10.64 -5.80 -12.23
CA VAL A 124 10.41 -7.16 -11.71
C VAL A 124 8.96 -7.32 -11.26
N PHE A 125 8.40 -8.52 -11.46
CA PHE A 125 7.06 -8.90 -11.00
C PHE A 125 6.95 -10.43 -10.92
N SER A 126 5.91 -10.95 -10.27
CA SER A 126 5.58 -12.38 -10.31
C SER A 126 4.33 -12.63 -11.15
N THR A 127 4.31 -13.74 -11.90
CA THR A 127 3.17 -14.13 -12.75
C THR A 127 3.11 -15.65 -12.92
N GLY A 128 1.93 -16.20 -13.17
CA GLY A 128 1.76 -17.59 -13.61
C GLY A 128 1.79 -17.75 -15.14
N GLN A 129 2.01 -16.66 -15.88
CA GLN A 129 2.09 -16.69 -17.33
C GLN A 129 3.49 -17.09 -17.80
N GLN A 130 3.53 -17.89 -18.86
CA GLN A 130 4.75 -18.22 -19.57
C GLN A 130 5.18 -17.01 -20.43
N LEU A 131 6.16 -16.23 -19.95
CA LEU A 131 6.68 -15.05 -20.66
C LEU A 131 7.97 -15.31 -21.43
N VAL A 132 8.58 -16.48 -21.25
CA VAL A 132 9.72 -16.95 -22.05
C VAL A 132 9.54 -18.42 -22.46
N PRO A 133 10.04 -18.85 -23.63
CA PRO A 133 9.91 -20.23 -24.08
C PRO A 133 10.53 -21.28 -23.14
N ALA A 134 11.55 -20.90 -22.37
CA ALA A 134 12.23 -21.79 -21.44
C ALA A 134 11.41 -22.11 -20.18
N ASP A 135 10.41 -21.30 -19.85
CA ASP A 135 9.50 -21.60 -18.76
C ASP A 135 8.46 -22.62 -19.22
N THR A 136 8.47 -23.80 -18.61
CA THR A 136 7.61 -24.93 -18.96
C THR A 136 6.94 -25.56 -17.74
N ASN A 137 7.00 -24.91 -16.57
CA ASN A 137 6.61 -25.55 -15.30
C ASN A 137 5.15 -25.26 -14.88
N GLY A 138 4.51 -24.22 -15.43
CA GLY A 138 3.15 -23.79 -15.09
C GLY A 138 2.99 -23.20 -13.68
N ASN A 139 4.08 -22.87 -13.00
CA ASN A 139 4.11 -22.32 -11.65
C ASN A 139 4.01 -20.79 -11.68
N ILE A 140 3.89 -20.18 -10.49
CA ILE A 140 4.12 -18.75 -10.37
C ILE A 140 5.63 -18.52 -10.38
N ASP A 141 6.10 -17.74 -11.33
CA ASP A 141 7.51 -17.45 -11.51
C ASP A 141 7.76 -15.94 -11.46
N VAL A 142 9.02 -15.59 -11.21
CA VAL A 142 9.49 -14.20 -11.13
C VAL A 142 10.18 -13.85 -12.43
N TYR A 143 9.80 -12.71 -12.98
CA TYR A 143 10.31 -12.21 -14.24
C TYR A 143 10.80 -10.77 -14.10
N VAL A 144 11.82 -10.42 -14.88
CA VAL A 144 12.15 -9.03 -15.18
C VAL A 144 11.78 -8.73 -16.62
N ARG A 145 11.14 -7.59 -16.85
CA ARG A 145 11.01 -7.00 -18.19
C ARG A 145 12.03 -5.89 -18.39
N ASP A 146 12.74 -5.93 -19.52
CA ASP A 146 13.53 -4.81 -20.01
C ASP A 146 12.65 -3.95 -20.94
N LEU A 147 12.32 -2.74 -20.49
CA LEU A 147 11.44 -1.84 -21.24
C LEU A 147 12.11 -1.16 -22.43
N GLN A 148 13.43 -1.27 -22.56
CA GLN A 148 14.13 -0.79 -23.75
C GLN A 148 14.06 -1.81 -24.89
N THR A 149 14.14 -3.11 -24.58
CA THR A 149 14.14 -4.18 -25.59
C THR A 149 12.79 -4.87 -25.74
N GLY A 150 11.91 -4.72 -24.76
CA GLY A 150 10.63 -5.43 -24.66
C GLY A 150 10.75 -6.88 -24.17
N GLY A 151 11.97 -7.37 -23.92
CA GLY A 151 12.23 -8.76 -23.55
C GLY A 151 11.95 -9.09 -22.09
N TYR A 152 11.62 -10.36 -21.84
CA TYR A 152 11.46 -10.94 -20.50
C TYR A 152 12.64 -11.85 -20.14
N GLU A 153 12.99 -11.88 -18.86
CA GLU A 153 14.00 -12.76 -18.28
C GLU A 153 13.39 -13.51 -17.09
N LEU A 154 13.53 -14.84 -17.07
CA LEU A 154 13.13 -15.68 -15.94
C LEU A 154 14.16 -15.59 -14.81
N ILE A 155 13.72 -15.10 -13.65
CA ILE A 155 14.55 -14.86 -12.45
C ILE A 155 14.54 -16.05 -11.51
N SER A 156 13.37 -16.68 -11.29
CA SER A 156 13.19 -17.88 -10.45
C SER A 156 13.67 -19.16 -11.13
N ALA A 157 14.81 -19.07 -11.82
CA ALA A 157 15.47 -20.19 -12.48
C ALA A 157 16.56 -20.80 -11.59
N ARG A 158 16.91 -22.05 -11.89
CA ARG A 158 18.07 -22.72 -11.30
C ARG A 158 19.36 -21.92 -11.54
N ASP A 159 20.30 -22.06 -10.62
CA ASP A 159 21.60 -21.39 -10.67
C ASP A 159 22.32 -21.65 -11.99
N GLY A 160 22.95 -20.62 -12.55
CA GLY A 160 23.72 -20.68 -13.80
C GLY A 160 22.89 -20.84 -15.09
N GLY A 161 21.56 -20.96 -15.01
CA GLY A 161 20.72 -21.32 -16.15
C GLY A 161 19.44 -20.50 -16.29
N SER A 162 18.61 -20.89 -17.27
CA SER A 162 17.24 -20.40 -17.45
C SER A 162 16.21 -21.52 -17.28
N VAL A 163 16.62 -22.64 -16.68
CA VAL A 163 15.73 -23.75 -16.38
C VAL A 163 14.85 -23.33 -15.20
N PRO A 164 13.52 -23.34 -15.33
CA PRO A 164 12.63 -22.96 -14.24
C PRO A 164 12.80 -23.89 -13.04
N ALA A 165 12.56 -23.36 -11.83
CA ALA A 165 12.54 -24.18 -10.63
C ALA A 165 11.43 -25.23 -10.67
N ALA A 166 11.68 -26.37 -10.03
CA ALA A 166 10.67 -27.36 -9.70
C ALA A 166 10.29 -27.28 -8.24
N TYR A 167 9.04 -27.62 -7.95
CA TYR A 167 8.47 -27.61 -6.60
C TYR A 167 7.91 -28.97 -6.25
N ALA A 168 7.90 -29.29 -4.95
CA ALA A 168 7.26 -30.48 -4.45
C ALA A 168 5.76 -30.51 -4.81
N THR A 169 5.20 -31.71 -4.92
CA THR A 169 3.77 -31.89 -5.21
C THR A 169 2.93 -31.57 -3.98
N ARG A 170 1.81 -30.88 -4.20
CA ARG A 170 0.79 -30.66 -3.16
C ARG A 170 -0.19 -31.83 -3.12
N ASP A 171 -0.43 -32.38 -1.93
CA ASP A 171 -1.44 -33.43 -1.71
C ASP A 171 -2.38 -33.04 -0.55
N PRO A 172 -3.70 -32.89 -0.77
CA PRO A 172 -4.37 -32.95 -2.07
C PRO A 172 -4.04 -31.73 -2.94
N ASP A 173 -4.05 -31.92 -4.26
CA ASP A 173 -3.93 -30.79 -5.18
C ASP A 173 -5.09 -29.81 -4.94
N THR A 174 -4.76 -28.53 -4.90
CA THR A 174 -5.73 -27.44 -4.73
C THR A 174 -5.67 -26.56 -5.97
N PRO A 175 -6.65 -26.66 -6.87
CA PRO A 175 -6.66 -25.90 -8.12
C PRO A 175 -6.42 -24.40 -7.88
N LEU A 176 -5.63 -23.77 -8.76
CA LEU A 176 -5.26 -22.35 -8.72
C LEU A 176 -4.36 -21.93 -7.54
N ARG A 177 -3.84 -22.87 -6.76
CA ARG A 177 -2.79 -22.63 -5.74
C ARG A 177 -1.44 -23.15 -6.22
N ASN A 178 -1.06 -22.71 -7.42
CA ASN A 178 0.22 -23.08 -8.04
C ASN A 178 1.35 -22.72 -7.08
N PRO A 179 2.31 -23.63 -6.86
CA PRO A 179 3.53 -23.28 -6.13
C PRO A 179 4.35 -22.29 -6.95
N GLY A 180 5.48 -21.85 -6.40
CA GLY A 180 6.31 -20.91 -7.14
C GLY A 180 7.23 -20.04 -6.32
N ALA A 181 7.58 -18.94 -6.95
CA ALA A 181 8.32 -17.84 -6.39
C ALA A 181 7.49 -16.55 -6.47
N ASP A 182 7.80 -15.62 -5.57
CA ASP A 182 7.17 -14.31 -5.54
C ASP A 182 8.20 -13.23 -5.19
N VAL A 183 7.85 -11.98 -5.44
CA VAL A 183 8.62 -10.79 -5.06
C VAL A 183 7.79 -9.92 -4.14
N SER A 184 8.47 -9.16 -3.29
CA SER A 184 7.83 -8.13 -2.47
C SER A 184 7.67 -6.85 -3.30
N PRO A 185 6.49 -6.21 -3.31
CA PRO A 185 6.30 -4.98 -4.08
C PRO A 185 7.26 -3.89 -3.62
N ALA A 186 7.70 -3.05 -4.56
CA ALA A 186 8.55 -1.86 -4.34
C ALA A 186 9.98 -2.05 -3.78
N VAL A 187 10.37 -3.25 -3.34
CA VAL A 187 11.65 -3.45 -2.63
C VAL A 187 12.49 -4.62 -3.15
N SER A 188 12.25 -5.07 -4.38
CA SER A 188 12.79 -6.36 -4.86
C SER A 188 13.83 -6.27 -5.99
N ILE A 189 14.16 -5.08 -6.50
CA ILE A 189 15.18 -4.91 -7.55
C ILE A 189 16.18 -3.81 -7.19
N SER A 190 17.46 -4.03 -7.51
CA SER A 190 18.51 -3.02 -7.33
C SER A 190 18.34 -1.85 -8.30
N ALA A 191 18.97 -0.72 -7.96
CA ALA A 191 18.95 0.51 -8.75
C ALA A 191 19.45 0.31 -10.18
N ASP A 192 20.51 -0.48 -10.36
CA ASP A 192 21.07 -0.84 -11.67
C ASP A 192 20.26 -1.92 -12.41
N GLY A 193 19.29 -2.52 -11.73
CA GLY A 193 18.46 -3.58 -12.24
C GLY A 193 19.11 -4.96 -12.29
N ASP A 194 20.37 -5.16 -11.89
CA ASP A 194 21.07 -6.46 -12.02
C ASP A 194 20.66 -7.48 -10.97
N ARG A 195 20.31 -7.03 -9.76
CA ARG A 195 20.03 -7.90 -8.63
C ARG A 195 18.55 -7.89 -8.28
N VAL A 196 17.99 -9.09 -8.19
CA VAL A 196 16.57 -9.29 -7.91
C VAL A 196 16.41 -10.18 -6.69
N LEU A 197 15.78 -9.65 -5.64
CA LEU A 197 15.36 -10.41 -4.47
C LEU A 197 14.03 -11.09 -4.78
N PHE A 198 13.96 -12.39 -4.53
CA PHE A 198 12.71 -13.14 -4.61
C PHE A 198 12.65 -14.18 -3.50
N ARG A 199 11.45 -14.70 -3.26
CA ARG A 199 11.24 -15.78 -2.28
C ARG A 199 10.56 -16.98 -2.91
N THR A 200 10.85 -18.16 -2.40
CA THR A 200 10.00 -19.34 -2.62
C THR A 200 8.83 -19.32 -1.65
N VAL A 201 7.71 -19.92 -2.04
CA VAL A 201 6.51 -19.97 -1.19
C VAL A 201 6.36 -21.33 -0.50
N ASP A 202 5.15 -21.84 -0.40
CA ASP A 202 4.69 -22.82 0.58
C ASP A 202 5.04 -24.28 0.30
N LEU A 203 5.89 -24.56 -0.69
CA LEU A 203 6.39 -25.89 -1.03
C LEU A 203 7.91 -25.90 -1.14
N ALA A 204 8.49 -27.07 -0.88
CA ALA A 204 9.91 -27.28 -1.11
C ALA A 204 10.26 -27.09 -2.60
N SER A 205 11.44 -26.57 -2.87
CA SER A 205 11.94 -26.30 -4.22
C SER A 205 13.30 -26.95 -4.46
N ASP A 206 13.73 -26.94 -5.71
CA ASP A 206 15.08 -27.34 -6.12
C ASP A 206 16.05 -26.16 -6.25
N LEU A 207 15.67 -24.97 -5.78
CA LEU A 207 16.54 -23.80 -5.78
C LEU A 207 17.61 -23.87 -4.66
N PRO A 208 18.79 -23.24 -4.85
CA PRO A 208 19.19 -22.55 -6.07
C PRO A 208 19.57 -23.54 -7.19
N ASP A 209 20.16 -24.69 -6.87
CA ASP A 209 20.46 -25.75 -7.83
C ASP A 209 20.55 -27.12 -7.13
N ARG A 210 19.45 -27.88 -7.16
CA ARG A 210 19.32 -29.24 -6.64
C ARG A 210 18.73 -30.14 -7.73
N ALA A 211 19.05 -31.43 -7.65
CA ALA A 211 18.49 -32.42 -8.58
C ALA A 211 16.98 -32.66 -8.39
N SER A 212 16.47 -32.43 -7.17
CA SER A 212 15.07 -32.65 -6.80
C SER A 212 14.63 -31.63 -5.74
N PRO A 213 13.32 -31.31 -5.64
CA PRO A 213 12.82 -30.36 -4.66
C PRO A 213 12.98 -30.86 -3.22
N ILE A 214 14.01 -30.37 -2.53
CA ILE A 214 14.33 -30.71 -1.13
C ILE A 214 14.63 -29.48 -0.28
N THR A 215 14.81 -28.32 -0.90
CA THR A 215 15.03 -27.05 -0.20
C THR A 215 13.71 -26.63 0.43
N PRO A 216 13.63 -26.45 1.77
CA PRO A 216 12.38 -26.14 2.46
C PRO A 216 11.75 -24.82 1.95
N PRO A 217 10.42 -24.64 2.14
CA PRO A 217 9.71 -23.45 1.69
C PRO A 217 10.23 -22.14 2.32
N TYR A 218 9.75 -21.00 1.80
CA TYR A 218 10.00 -19.67 2.37
C TYR A 218 11.48 -19.27 2.44
N GLN A 219 12.26 -19.63 1.42
CA GLN A 219 13.63 -19.14 1.25
C GLN A 219 13.66 -17.79 0.54
N LEU A 220 14.56 -16.90 0.95
CA LEU A 220 14.95 -15.72 0.18
C LEU A 220 16.19 -16.02 -0.69
N PHE A 221 16.14 -15.53 -1.92
CA PHE A 221 17.22 -15.63 -2.89
C PHE A 221 17.47 -14.28 -3.55
N VAL A 222 18.73 -14.00 -3.89
CA VAL A 222 19.06 -12.90 -4.80
C VAL A 222 19.63 -13.47 -6.08
N ARG A 223 18.97 -13.17 -7.21
CA ARG A 223 19.44 -13.49 -8.55
C ARG A 223 20.27 -12.32 -9.09
N LEU A 224 21.50 -12.62 -9.51
CA LEU A 224 22.31 -11.73 -10.33
C LEU A 224 22.02 -12.06 -11.79
N ARG A 225 21.42 -11.12 -12.51
CA ARG A 225 20.93 -11.33 -13.87
C ARG A 225 22.07 -11.54 -14.87
N ALA A 226 23.08 -10.67 -14.83
CA ALA A 226 24.21 -10.73 -15.76
C ALA A 226 24.98 -12.07 -15.69
N SER A 227 25.19 -12.59 -14.48
CA SER A 227 25.93 -13.85 -14.26
C SER A 227 25.03 -15.08 -14.18
N LYS A 228 23.71 -14.90 -14.08
CA LYS A 228 22.73 -15.95 -13.77
C LYS A 228 23.02 -16.68 -12.46
N ARG A 229 23.69 -16.02 -11.51
CA ARG A 229 23.98 -16.61 -10.20
C ARG A 229 22.82 -16.40 -9.23
N THR A 230 22.38 -17.44 -8.54
CA THR A 230 21.33 -17.41 -7.51
C THR A 230 21.95 -17.60 -6.13
N ILE A 231 21.91 -16.57 -5.29
CA ILE A 231 22.47 -16.57 -3.93
C ILE A 231 21.36 -16.90 -2.92
N LEU A 232 21.57 -17.90 -2.06
CA LEU A 232 20.70 -18.16 -0.92
C LEU A 232 20.95 -17.15 0.21
N VAL A 233 19.89 -16.46 0.64
CA VAL A 233 19.94 -15.45 1.72
C VAL A 233 19.63 -16.08 3.07
N THR A 234 18.53 -16.82 3.17
CA THR A 234 18.05 -17.50 4.38
C THR A 234 18.80 -18.82 4.58
N GLN A 235 19.97 -18.73 5.18
CA GLN A 235 20.88 -19.86 5.35
C GLN A 235 21.30 -20.04 6.81
N GLN A 236 21.72 -21.26 7.14
CA GLN A 236 22.33 -21.55 8.43
C GLN A 236 23.64 -20.78 8.59
N MET A 237 23.79 -20.17 9.75
CA MET A 237 24.97 -19.40 10.15
C MET A 237 26.26 -20.22 10.01
N GLY A 238 27.25 -19.66 9.30
CA GLY A 238 28.58 -20.27 9.13
C GLY A 238 28.61 -21.57 8.30
N SER A 239 27.56 -21.88 7.54
CA SER A 239 27.50 -23.11 6.74
C SER A 239 28.26 -23.00 5.42
N ASN A 240 29.08 -24.01 5.09
CA ASN A 240 29.74 -24.15 3.78
C ASN A 240 29.62 -25.59 3.25
N PRO A 241 28.88 -25.85 2.15
CA PRO A 241 28.08 -24.90 1.39
C PRO A 241 26.87 -24.37 2.19
N PRO A 242 26.23 -23.28 1.74
CA PRO A 242 24.99 -22.75 2.34
C PRO A 242 23.91 -23.82 2.55
N VAL A 243 23.43 -23.93 3.79
CA VAL A 243 22.31 -24.80 4.17
C VAL A 243 21.04 -23.96 4.32
N PRO A 244 19.94 -24.26 3.60
CA PRO A 244 18.70 -23.50 3.68
C PRO A 244 17.96 -23.74 4.99
N VAL A 245 17.40 -22.67 5.56
CA VAL A 245 16.64 -22.71 6.82
C VAL A 245 15.24 -22.10 6.70
N GLY A 246 15.02 -21.21 5.71
CA GLY A 246 13.74 -20.60 5.43
C GLY A 246 13.33 -19.53 6.44
N GLY A 247 12.05 -19.49 6.77
CA GLY A 247 11.50 -18.56 7.76
C GLY A 247 11.21 -17.14 7.25
N ALA A 248 11.22 -16.91 5.92
CA ALA A 248 10.92 -15.62 5.31
C ALA A 248 9.57 -15.63 4.56
N ASP A 249 8.50 -16.02 5.23
CA ASP A 249 7.16 -16.14 4.65
C ASP A 249 6.51 -14.80 4.28
N ALA A 250 6.93 -13.69 4.91
CA ALA A 250 6.51 -12.34 4.54
C ALA A 250 7.33 -11.73 3.37
N GLY A 251 8.46 -12.33 3.01
CA GLY A 251 9.42 -11.78 2.05
C GLY A 251 10.49 -10.91 2.70
N GLY A 252 11.10 -10.01 1.92
CA GLY A 252 12.19 -9.14 2.38
C GLY A 252 12.36 -7.93 1.48
N ALA A 253 13.30 -7.06 1.85
CA ALA A 253 13.67 -5.86 1.11
C ALA A 253 15.15 -5.90 0.71
N LEU A 254 15.44 -5.45 -0.51
CA LEU A 254 16.77 -5.30 -1.09
C LEU A 254 17.17 -3.82 -1.08
N SER A 255 18.42 -3.52 -0.71
CA SER A 255 18.96 -2.15 -0.85
C SER A 255 19.14 -1.76 -2.31
N ALA A 256 19.13 -0.46 -2.60
CA ALA A 256 19.26 0.01 -3.98
C ALA A 256 20.62 -0.35 -4.61
N ASP A 257 21.70 -0.42 -3.83
CA ASP A 257 23.00 -0.93 -4.29
C ASP A 257 23.02 -2.46 -4.52
N GLY A 258 21.93 -3.15 -4.17
CA GLY A 258 21.74 -4.58 -4.34
C GLY A 258 22.57 -5.45 -3.41
N THR A 259 23.21 -4.87 -2.38
CA THR A 259 24.17 -5.59 -1.53
C THR A 259 23.61 -6.04 -0.20
N THR A 260 22.50 -5.48 0.26
CA THR A 260 21.90 -5.77 1.57
C THR A 260 20.48 -6.27 1.43
N VAL A 261 20.15 -7.34 2.15
CA VAL A 261 18.78 -7.85 2.29
C VAL A 261 18.37 -7.75 3.76
N ALA A 262 17.15 -7.27 4.03
CA ALA A 262 16.54 -7.25 5.36
C ALA A 262 15.14 -7.88 5.32
N TRP A 263 14.78 -8.67 6.33
CA TRP A 263 13.51 -9.41 6.35
C TRP A 263 13.04 -9.74 7.77
N PRO A 264 11.73 -9.83 8.02
CA PRO A 264 11.22 -10.53 9.19
C PRO A 264 11.44 -12.04 9.02
N GLY A 265 12.25 -12.63 9.90
CA GLY A 265 12.70 -14.02 9.81
C GLY A 265 12.35 -14.85 11.04
N GLN A 266 11.76 -16.03 10.82
CA GLN A 266 11.67 -17.14 11.78
C GLN A 266 12.97 -17.96 11.83
N SER A 267 13.05 -18.91 12.76
CA SER A 267 14.25 -19.75 12.97
C SER A 267 15.51 -18.90 13.10
N ALA A 268 15.38 -17.76 13.79
CA ALA A 268 16.44 -16.77 13.87
C ALA A 268 17.72 -17.35 14.48
N ALA A 269 17.61 -18.25 15.46
CA ALA A 269 18.74 -18.92 16.10
C ALA A 269 19.61 -19.74 15.14
N ASP A 270 19.06 -20.21 14.01
CA ASP A 270 19.83 -20.89 12.99
C ASP A 270 20.55 -19.91 12.05
N GLN A 271 20.11 -18.65 12.00
CA GLN A 271 20.56 -17.62 11.04
C GLN A 271 21.51 -16.59 11.63
N THR A 272 21.43 -16.34 12.95
CA THR A 272 22.16 -15.28 13.64
C THR A 272 22.56 -15.69 15.06
N HIS A 273 23.48 -14.93 15.66
CA HIS A 273 23.94 -15.17 17.03
C HIS A 273 22.91 -14.72 18.09
N PHE A 274 22.70 -15.58 19.08
CA PHE A 274 21.98 -15.31 20.33
C PHE A 274 22.96 -15.41 21.49
N VAL A 275 22.72 -14.63 22.55
CA VAL A 275 23.54 -14.73 23.78
C VAL A 275 23.06 -15.92 24.61
N ASP A 276 23.96 -16.57 25.35
CA ASP A 276 23.61 -17.70 26.22
C ASP A 276 22.47 -17.34 27.19
N GLY A 277 21.43 -18.19 27.22
CA GLY A 277 20.24 -18.00 28.05
C GLY A 277 19.13 -17.14 27.42
N GLU A 278 19.39 -16.50 26.27
CA GLU A 278 18.38 -15.74 25.54
C GLU A 278 17.29 -16.66 24.97
N PHE A 279 16.04 -16.19 24.96
CA PHE A 279 14.92 -16.94 24.41
C PHE A 279 15.01 -17.02 22.87
N SER A 280 15.01 -18.24 22.33
CA SER A 280 15.35 -18.51 20.91
C SER A 280 14.34 -19.44 20.20
N ASP A 281 13.04 -19.25 20.45
CA ASP A 281 11.97 -20.06 19.83
C ASP A 281 11.95 -19.87 18.30
N PRO A 282 12.03 -20.96 17.50
CA PRO A 282 12.06 -20.88 16.04
C PRO A 282 10.78 -20.30 15.42
N SER A 283 9.65 -20.26 16.13
CA SER A 283 8.42 -19.65 15.59
C SER A 283 8.38 -18.13 15.72
N ILE A 284 9.31 -17.53 16.47
CA ILE A 284 9.34 -16.08 16.69
C ILE A 284 10.07 -15.37 15.56
N TYR A 285 9.46 -14.28 15.09
CA TYR A 285 10.05 -13.39 14.10
C TYR A 285 10.99 -12.38 14.75
N TYR A 286 12.13 -12.17 14.10
CA TYR A 286 13.02 -11.04 14.31
C TYR A 286 13.24 -10.36 12.97
N TYR A 287 13.47 -9.05 12.96
CA TYR A 287 14.07 -8.47 11.76
C TYR A 287 15.52 -8.92 11.68
N LEU A 288 15.85 -9.59 10.59
CA LEU A 288 17.19 -10.03 10.24
C LEU A 288 17.69 -9.20 9.05
N TRP A 289 18.99 -9.09 8.92
CA TRP A 289 19.61 -8.53 7.74
C TRP A 289 20.94 -9.18 7.44
N ARG A 290 21.36 -9.09 6.18
CA ARG A 290 22.64 -9.61 5.72
C ARG A 290 23.12 -8.85 4.49
N ARG A 291 24.43 -8.61 4.41
CA ARG A 291 25.07 -8.24 3.16
C ARG A 291 25.46 -9.47 2.36
N ILE A 292 24.95 -9.59 1.14
CA ILE A 292 25.14 -10.78 0.31
C ILE A 292 26.54 -10.87 -0.30
N ASP A 293 27.22 -9.72 -0.45
CA ASP A 293 28.59 -9.64 -0.98
C ASP A 293 29.66 -9.94 0.07
N ASP A 294 29.31 -9.97 1.36
CA ASP A 294 30.21 -10.36 2.45
C ASP A 294 30.49 -11.88 2.46
N GLY A 295 29.92 -12.62 1.50
CA GLY A 295 30.18 -14.04 1.27
C GLY A 295 29.19 -14.99 1.98
N PRO A 296 29.21 -16.28 1.62
CA PRO A 296 28.28 -17.28 2.13
C PRO A 296 28.50 -17.64 3.61
N GLN A 297 29.67 -17.37 4.19
CA GLN A 297 29.93 -17.70 5.61
C GLN A 297 29.42 -16.63 6.58
N THR A 298 29.14 -15.42 6.07
CA THR A 298 28.72 -14.30 6.90
C THR A 298 27.30 -14.52 7.39
N ALA A 299 27.16 -14.59 8.72
CA ALA A 299 25.89 -14.74 9.41
C ALA A 299 24.93 -13.59 9.09
N ALA A 300 23.63 -13.85 9.19
CA ALA A 300 22.70 -12.75 9.32
C ALA A 300 22.91 -12.07 10.69
N ARG A 301 22.54 -10.81 10.78
CA ARG A 301 22.53 -10.02 12.00
C ARG A 301 21.08 -9.65 12.32
N ARG A 302 20.78 -9.43 13.59
CA ARG A 302 19.45 -8.99 14.03
C ARG A 302 19.32 -7.47 13.93
N ILE A 303 18.13 -6.95 13.68
CA ILE A 303 17.79 -5.52 13.83
C ILE A 303 17.06 -5.32 15.15
N THR A 304 16.14 -6.22 15.49
CA THR A 304 15.39 -6.22 16.76
C THR A 304 15.94 -7.22 17.79
N GLY A 305 15.52 -7.09 19.05
CA GLY A 305 15.93 -7.95 20.16
C GLY A 305 16.41 -7.17 21.38
N ALA A 306 16.33 -7.84 22.54
CA ALA A 306 16.66 -7.24 23.84
C ALA A 306 18.17 -7.10 24.08
N THR A 307 18.95 -8.10 23.69
CA THR A 307 20.38 -8.19 23.97
C THR A 307 21.21 -7.94 22.71
N GLU A 308 22.40 -7.37 22.88
CA GLU A 308 23.38 -7.17 21.81
C GLU A 308 24.38 -8.34 21.71
N PRO A 309 24.18 -9.30 20.79
CA PRO A 309 25.05 -10.47 20.68
C PRO A 309 26.43 -10.15 20.10
N GLU A 310 26.60 -8.97 19.50
CA GLU A 310 27.83 -8.59 18.80
C GLU A 310 28.80 -7.79 19.67
N VAL A 311 28.36 -7.36 20.85
CA VAL A 311 29.23 -6.70 21.83
C VAL A 311 29.82 -7.77 22.73
N PRO A 312 31.16 -7.96 22.73
CA PRO A 312 31.80 -8.99 23.55
C PRO A 312 31.52 -8.80 25.04
N GLY A 313 31.23 -9.90 25.73
CA GLY A 313 31.00 -9.92 27.18
C GLY A 313 29.57 -9.59 27.61
N CYS A 314 28.65 -9.31 26.67
CA CYS A 314 27.23 -9.18 27.00
C CYS A 314 26.63 -10.53 27.42
N THR A 315 25.86 -10.50 28.50
CA THR A 315 25.10 -11.65 29.03
C THR A 315 23.61 -11.36 29.01
N PHE A 316 22.79 -12.40 28.89
CA PHE A 316 21.34 -12.24 28.94
C PHE A 316 20.88 -11.80 30.35
N ASP A 317 20.06 -10.76 30.39
CA ASP A 317 19.32 -10.32 31.57
C ASP A 317 17.82 -10.51 31.29
N ALA A 318 17.14 -11.29 32.13
CA ALA A 318 15.73 -11.64 31.96
C ALA A 318 14.77 -10.50 32.31
N ARG A 319 15.23 -9.46 33.03
CA ARG A 319 14.41 -8.28 33.36
C ARG A 319 15.24 -6.98 33.30
N PRO A 320 15.77 -6.61 32.13
CA PRO A 320 16.52 -5.37 32.02
C PRO A 320 15.56 -4.18 32.15
N GLU A 321 15.74 -3.36 33.18
CA GLU A 321 14.94 -2.14 33.35
C GLU A 321 15.51 -0.96 32.52
N ASP A 322 16.84 -0.95 32.32
CA ASP A 322 17.56 0.15 31.67
C ASP A 322 18.21 -0.25 30.34
N VAL A 323 18.30 0.74 29.44
CA VAL A 323 19.08 0.66 28.19
C VAL A 323 20.56 0.87 28.51
N ASN A 324 21.41 -0.01 27.99
CA ASN A 324 22.87 0.10 28.14
C ASN A 324 23.58 -0.49 26.90
N ALA A 325 24.90 -0.67 26.96
CA ALA A 325 25.67 -1.19 25.84
C ALA A 325 25.21 -2.61 25.39
N CYS A 326 24.81 -3.46 26.34
CA CYS A 326 24.37 -4.83 26.12
C CYS A 326 22.85 -4.99 25.98
N THR A 327 22.07 -4.07 26.55
CA THR A 327 20.61 -4.10 26.53
C THR A 327 20.09 -2.97 25.66
N GLY A 328 19.41 -3.33 24.57
CA GLY A 328 18.86 -2.38 23.62
C GLY A 328 17.58 -1.68 24.06
N PRO A 329 17.17 -0.65 23.30
CA PRO A 329 15.96 0.13 23.57
C PRO A 329 14.67 -0.63 23.32
N LEU A 330 14.72 -1.80 22.67
CA LEU A 330 13.57 -2.69 22.52
C LEU A 330 13.59 -3.73 23.64
N SER A 331 12.41 -4.06 24.15
CA SER A 331 12.23 -5.15 25.10
C SER A 331 12.33 -6.52 24.43
N ASP A 332 11.78 -7.55 25.08
CA ASP A 332 11.75 -8.92 24.55
C ASP A 332 10.92 -9.02 23.25
N ARG A 333 10.91 -10.23 22.68
CA ARG A 333 10.22 -10.68 21.45
C ARG A 333 9.05 -9.81 20.95
N GLU A 334 8.99 -9.71 19.62
CA GLU A 334 7.83 -9.16 18.92
C GLU A 334 6.52 -9.75 19.44
N GLN A 335 5.59 -8.89 19.89
CA GLN A 335 4.31 -9.30 20.45
C GLN A 335 3.21 -9.28 19.37
N GLY A 336 2.37 -10.32 19.30
CA GLY A 336 1.10 -10.32 18.54
C GLY A 336 1.06 -11.15 17.25
N LEU A 337 -0.14 -11.63 16.90
CA LEU A 337 -0.43 -12.57 15.79
C LEU A 337 -0.31 -11.98 14.37
N SER A 338 -0.12 -10.66 14.25
CA SER A 338 -0.02 -9.93 12.96
C SER A 338 1.13 -8.90 12.98
N GLY A 339 2.22 -9.22 13.70
CA GLY A 339 3.33 -8.30 14.00
C GLY A 339 4.15 -7.88 12.77
N ILE A 340 5.47 -8.03 12.85
CA ILE A 340 6.44 -7.49 11.87
C ILE A 340 6.41 -8.15 10.49
N THR A 341 5.50 -9.09 10.25
CA THR A 341 5.29 -9.76 8.96
C THR A 341 4.30 -9.02 8.07
N SER A 342 3.56 -8.04 8.61
CA SER A 342 2.58 -7.25 7.87
C SER A 342 3.18 -6.06 7.12
N THR A 343 4.34 -5.58 7.58
CA THR A 343 5.06 -4.43 7.01
C THR A 343 6.52 -4.83 6.83
N LEU A 344 7.02 -4.82 5.59
CA LEU A 344 8.42 -5.11 5.31
C LEU A 344 9.32 -3.93 5.72
N PRO A 345 10.60 -4.19 6.06
CA PRO A 345 11.53 -3.11 6.38
C PRO A 345 11.86 -2.32 5.10
N ALA A 346 12.23 -1.05 5.24
CA ALA A 346 12.73 -0.23 4.13
C ALA A 346 14.21 0.11 4.36
N LEU A 347 15.00 0.10 3.29
CA LEU A 347 16.45 0.26 3.32
C LEU A 347 16.91 1.51 2.59
N SER A 348 17.96 2.17 3.09
CA SER A 348 18.70 3.17 2.30
C SER A 348 19.44 2.50 1.14
N ALA A 349 19.90 3.31 0.18
CA ALA A 349 20.58 2.82 -1.02
C ALA A 349 21.82 1.97 -0.70
N ASP A 350 22.61 2.38 0.28
CA ASP A 350 23.79 1.64 0.78
C ASP A 350 23.45 0.45 1.68
N GLY A 351 22.16 0.27 1.99
CA GLY A 351 21.64 -0.75 2.89
C GLY A 351 22.08 -0.61 4.34
N ARG A 352 22.53 0.57 4.77
CA ARG A 352 23.01 0.80 6.14
C ARG A 352 21.95 1.37 7.07
N ARG A 353 20.92 2.05 6.59
CA ARG A 353 19.78 2.47 7.42
C ARG A 353 18.61 1.54 7.15
N VAL A 354 17.96 1.10 8.22
CA VAL A 354 16.72 0.32 8.15
C VAL A 354 15.63 1.05 8.89
N LEU A 355 14.56 1.36 8.18
CA LEU A 355 13.29 1.78 8.75
C LEU A 355 12.42 0.53 8.91
N PHE A 356 11.82 0.35 10.08
CA PHE A 356 11.00 -0.83 10.36
C PHE A 356 9.92 -0.51 11.37
N THR A 357 8.91 -1.38 11.45
CA THR A 357 7.88 -1.30 12.48
C THR A 357 8.00 -2.47 13.43
N THR A 358 7.93 -2.23 14.73
CA THR A 358 8.02 -3.28 15.77
C THR A 358 6.86 -3.14 16.75
N GLY A 359 6.40 -4.29 17.25
CA GLY A 359 5.44 -4.37 18.36
C GLY A 359 6.14 -4.69 19.68
N ALA A 360 7.48 -4.77 19.69
CA ALA A 360 8.25 -4.92 20.91
C ALA A 360 8.20 -3.60 21.71
N PRO A 361 7.76 -3.63 22.99
CA PRO A 361 7.69 -2.42 23.80
C PRO A 361 9.04 -1.71 23.94
N PRO A 362 9.10 -0.36 23.81
CA PRO A 362 10.31 0.44 24.08
C PRO A 362 10.71 0.40 25.55
N ARG A 363 11.99 0.44 25.89
CA ARG A 363 12.45 0.68 27.26
C ARG A 363 12.53 2.18 27.58
N PRO A 364 12.23 2.59 28.83
CA PRO A 364 11.79 1.78 29.99
C PRO A 364 10.27 1.47 29.99
N THR A 365 9.57 1.81 28.91
CA THR A 365 8.11 1.69 28.74
C THR A 365 7.68 0.27 28.34
N LEU A 366 7.66 -0.67 29.28
CA LEU A 366 7.39 -2.10 29.02
C LEU A 366 5.92 -2.46 28.72
N TYR A 367 5.15 -1.56 28.14
CA TYR A 367 3.78 -1.80 27.68
C TYR A 367 3.59 -1.23 26.28
N GLY A 368 2.75 -1.91 25.50
CA GLY A 368 2.48 -1.58 24.11
C GLY A 368 2.26 -2.83 23.28
N ALA A 369 1.37 -2.75 22.29
CA ALA A 369 1.09 -3.82 21.33
C ALA A 369 0.87 -3.29 19.89
N ALA A 370 0.94 -1.98 19.66
CA ALA A 370 0.83 -1.41 18.33
C ALA A 370 2.18 -1.48 17.61
N LEU A 371 2.13 -1.54 16.27
CA LEU A 371 3.33 -1.39 15.45
C LEU A 371 3.73 0.08 15.43
N ASP A 372 4.89 0.39 16.01
CA ASP A 372 5.49 1.72 16.01
C ASP A 372 6.73 1.78 15.11
N LEU A 373 7.04 2.98 14.62
CA LEU A 373 8.10 3.24 13.66
C LEU A 373 9.45 3.45 14.33
N TRP A 374 10.45 2.72 13.86
CA TRP A 374 11.82 2.76 14.33
C TRP A 374 12.80 2.84 13.17
N MET A 375 13.98 3.34 13.46
CA MET A 375 15.12 3.31 12.55
C MET A 375 16.35 2.76 13.26
N THR A 376 17.12 1.90 12.58
CA THR A 376 18.44 1.44 13.05
C THR A 376 19.49 1.75 11.99
N ASP A 377 20.61 2.33 12.42
CA ASP A 377 21.82 2.47 11.60
C ASP A 377 22.76 1.28 11.81
N MET A 378 22.97 0.52 10.74
CA MET A 378 23.75 -0.70 10.65
C MET A 378 25.17 -0.48 10.11
N THR A 379 25.65 0.77 10.14
CA THR A 379 27.03 1.10 9.81
C THR A 379 28.00 0.27 10.67
N PRO A 380 29.07 -0.31 10.08
CA PRO A 380 30.04 -1.09 10.84
C PRO A 380 30.61 -0.31 12.03
N GLY A 381 30.78 -0.99 13.16
CA GLY A 381 31.29 -0.39 14.41
C GLY A 381 30.22 0.28 15.29
N ARG A 382 28.96 0.30 14.88
CA ARG A 382 27.83 0.71 15.74
C ARG A 382 27.09 -0.50 16.29
N SER A 383 26.81 -0.50 17.59
CA SER A 383 25.85 -1.43 18.18
C SER A 383 24.43 -0.95 17.87
N ARG A 384 23.49 -1.88 17.81
CA ARG A 384 22.06 -1.61 17.62
C ARG A 384 21.50 -0.87 18.81
N THR A 385 22.02 -1.15 20.00
CA THR A 385 21.67 -0.44 21.24
C THR A 385 21.95 1.05 21.16
N ALA A 386 23.01 1.47 20.46
CA ALA A 386 23.37 2.88 20.27
C ALA A 386 22.80 3.50 18.99
N ALA A 387 22.40 2.68 18.01
CA ALA A 387 22.03 3.13 16.67
C ALA A 387 20.52 3.09 16.38
N SER A 388 19.71 2.54 17.29
CA SER A 388 18.26 2.47 17.15
C SER A 388 17.57 3.70 17.74
N VAL A 389 16.69 4.31 16.95
CA VAL A 389 15.91 5.51 17.31
C VAL A 389 14.43 5.22 17.13
N GLU A 390 13.66 5.49 18.18
CA GLU A 390 12.20 5.44 18.16
C GLU A 390 11.64 6.72 17.53
N LEU A 391 10.83 6.59 16.48
CA LEU A 391 10.25 7.71 15.75
C LEU A 391 8.81 7.99 16.18
N THR A 392 8.02 6.95 16.41
CA THR A 392 6.63 7.05 16.91
C THR A 392 6.44 6.16 18.12
N ARG A 393 5.50 6.54 18.99
CA ARG A 393 5.04 5.71 20.11
C ARG A 393 3.52 5.71 20.21
N GLU A 394 2.93 4.56 20.48
CA GLU A 394 1.52 4.44 20.82
C GLU A 394 1.19 5.10 22.17
N GLY A 395 -0.05 5.58 22.30
CA GLY A 395 -0.54 6.07 23.58
C GLY A 395 -0.90 4.95 24.56
N LEU A 396 -1.10 5.33 25.82
CA LEU A 396 -1.50 4.40 26.89
C LEU A 396 -2.96 3.94 26.81
N SER A 397 -3.76 4.62 25.99
CA SER A 397 -5.18 4.37 25.87
C SER A 397 -5.47 3.35 24.78
N ARG A 398 -6.59 2.63 24.88
CA ARG A 398 -7.09 1.76 23.80
C ARG A 398 -7.81 2.55 22.69
N ASP A 399 -7.70 3.87 22.69
CA ASP A 399 -8.29 4.70 21.65
C ASP A 399 -7.45 4.58 20.38
N THR A 400 -8.08 4.20 19.28
CA THR A 400 -7.45 4.11 17.96
C THR A 400 -6.79 5.43 17.53
N ALA A 401 -7.26 6.57 18.04
CA ALA A 401 -6.64 7.87 17.79
C ALA A 401 -5.16 7.92 18.25
N GLU A 402 -4.79 7.16 19.29
CA GLU A 402 -3.44 7.12 19.86
C GLU A 402 -2.75 5.75 19.70
N SER A 403 -3.51 4.67 19.49
CA SER A 403 -3.03 3.28 19.47
C SER A 403 -3.12 2.59 18.11
N ALA A 404 -3.56 3.29 17.05
CA ALA A 404 -3.47 2.74 15.70
C ALA A 404 -2.00 2.46 15.34
N GLY A 405 -1.74 1.28 14.80
CA GLY A 405 -0.42 0.88 14.31
C GLY A 405 -0.05 1.60 13.01
N ILE A 406 1.23 1.57 12.70
CA ILE A 406 1.74 1.96 11.38
C ILE A 406 1.48 0.80 10.40
N THR A 407 0.83 1.10 9.27
CA THR A 407 0.32 0.09 8.32
C THR A 407 1.15 -0.04 7.05
N SER A 408 2.03 0.93 6.77
CA SER A 408 2.97 0.89 5.66
C SER A 408 4.12 1.86 5.95
N ILE A 409 5.30 1.57 5.42
CA ILE A 409 6.48 2.43 5.52
C ILE A 409 7.23 2.47 4.18
N ALA A 410 8.01 3.53 3.95
CA ALA A 410 8.99 3.62 2.87
C ALA A 410 10.18 4.49 3.30
N LEU A 411 11.34 4.29 2.70
CA LEU A 411 12.56 5.08 2.92
C LEU A 411 13.11 5.48 1.55
N SER A 412 13.48 6.75 1.38
CA SER A 412 14.13 7.22 0.16
C SER A 412 15.54 6.63 0.02
N PRO A 413 16.04 6.44 -1.21
CA PRO A 413 17.40 5.95 -1.45
C PRO A 413 18.51 6.68 -0.69
N ASP A 414 18.49 8.01 -0.61
CA ASP A 414 19.43 8.80 0.23
C ASP A 414 19.35 8.53 1.76
N GLY A 415 18.34 7.79 2.21
CA GLY A 415 18.10 7.44 3.61
C GLY A 415 17.67 8.62 4.49
N ARG A 416 17.28 9.76 3.91
CA ARG A 416 16.87 10.97 4.66
C ARG A 416 15.37 11.05 4.85
N TRP A 417 14.57 10.67 3.85
CA TRP A 417 13.13 10.83 3.88
C TRP A 417 12.45 9.50 4.10
N ALA A 418 11.54 9.45 5.07
CA ALA A 418 10.69 8.30 5.30
C ALA A 418 9.22 8.66 5.06
N ALA A 419 8.41 7.69 4.70
CA ALA A 419 6.96 7.83 4.64
C ALA A 419 6.30 6.74 5.47
N MET A 420 5.12 7.04 6.01
CA MET A 420 4.32 6.05 6.73
C MET A 420 2.82 6.30 6.56
N THR A 421 2.02 5.24 6.71
CA THR A 421 0.56 5.37 6.85
C THR A 421 0.09 4.94 8.22
N THR A 422 -0.90 5.65 8.76
CA THR A 422 -1.58 5.27 10.00
C THR A 422 -2.91 5.99 10.17
N ALA A 423 -3.86 5.34 10.84
CA ALA A 423 -5.10 5.95 11.30
C ALA A 423 -4.95 6.75 12.61
N ARG A 424 -3.72 6.90 13.12
CA ARG A 424 -3.42 7.66 14.33
C ARG A 424 -3.64 9.16 14.08
N THR A 425 -4.39 9.81 14.97
CA THR A 425 -4.67 11.26 14.91
C THR A 425 -4.08 12.03 16.09
N ARG A 426 -3.45 11.32 17.05
CA ARG A 426 -2.73 11.87 18.19
C ARG A 426 -1.44 11.09 18.37
N PHE A 427 -0.31 11.79 18.29
CA PHE A 427 1.01 11.17 18.27
C PHE A 427 1.80 11.45 19.54
N LEU A 428 2.48 10.43 20.04
CA LEU A 428 3.68 10.59 20.85
C LEU A 428 4.88 10.43 19.91
N LEU A 429 5.72 11.47 19.82
CA LEU A 429 6.85 11.55 18.90
C LEU A 429 8.15 11.79 19.69
N PRO A 430 8.85 10.73 20.12
CA PRO A 430 10.06 10.88 20.94
C PRO A 430 11.19 11.64 20.22
N ALA A 431 11.28 11.48 18.90
CA ALA A 431 12.36 12.03 18.09
C ALA A 431 11.89 13.00 16.99
N LEU A 432 10.59 13.25 16.85
CA LEU A 432 10.02 14.02 15.74
C LEU A 432 9.14 15.18 16.23
N ARG A 433 9.03 16.22 15.41
CA ARG A 433 8.05 17.29 15.57
C ARG A 433 7.02 17.23 14.45
N LEU A 434 5.74 17.15 14.82
CA LEU A 434 4.63 17.26 13.89
C LEU A 434 4.41 18.71 13.46
N LEU A 435 4.18 18.93 12.17
CA LEU A 435 4.14 20.27 11.56
C LEU A 435 2.81 20.59 10.92
N ASP A 436 2.02 19.55 10.65
CA ASP A 436 0.69 19.65 10.08
C ASP A 436 -0.26 18.82 10.93
N ALA A 437 -1.44 19.37 11.21
CA ALA A 437 -2.39 18.73 12.11
C ALA A 437 -2.92 17.43 11.46
N PRO A 438 -3.05 16.32 12.21
CA PRO A 438 -3.57 15.06 11.66
C PRO A 438 -4.98 15.22 11.09
N THR A 439 -5.37 14.33 10.18
CA THR A 439 -6.75 14.28 9.70
C THR A 439 -7.75 14.22 10.85
N THR A 440 -8.86 14.93 10.70
CA THR A 440 -9.97 14.91 11.68
C THR A 440 -10.94 13.76 11.43
N ILE A 441 -10.73 12.96 10.38
CA ILE A 441 -11.58 11.84 9.99
C ILE A 441 -11.15 10.59 10.76
N PRO A 442 -11.95 10.10 11.73
CA PRO A 442 -11.53 8.98 12.57
C PRO A 442 -11.41 7.66 11.79
N GLY A 443 -10.30 6.94 12.00
CA GLY A 443 -10.09 5.61 11.43
C GLY A 443 -9.65 5.59 9.96
N LEU A 444 -9.29 6.75 9.40
CA LEU A 444 -8.75 6.88 8.06
C LEU A 444 -7.22 6.79 8.11
N ASP A 445 -6.63 5.81 7.41
CA ASP A 445 -5.17 5.75 7.25
C ASP A 445 -4.68 6.93 6.42
N ASP A 446 -4.03 7.88 7.10
CA ASP A 446 -3.45 9.07 6.47
C ASP A 446 -1.98 8.82 6.14
N LEU A 447 -1.44 9.59 5.20
CA LEU A 447 -0.06 9.48 4.74
C LEU A 447 0.79 10.59 5.34
N TYR A 448 1.91 10.23 5.93
CA TYR A 448 2.88 11.15 6.51
C TYR A 448 4.23 11.03 5.80
N LEU A 449 4.86 12.18 5.57
CA LEU A 449 6.26 12.28 5.15
C LEU A 449 7.10 12.78 6.32
N ILE A 450 8.26 12.16 6.51
CA ILE A 450 9.17 12.36 7.63
C ILE A 450 10.53 12.76 7.08
N ASP A 451 11.03 13.92 7.50
CA ASP A 451 12.44 14.32 7.29
C ASP A 451 13.23 13.86 8.52
N LEU A 452 14.04 12.80 8.34
CA LEU A 452 14.83 12.20 9.43
C LEU A 452 15.99 13.09 9.86
N GLU A 453 16.47 13.97 8.98
CA GLU A 453 17.54 14.92 9.27
C GLU A 453 17.01 16.09 10.11
N ASN A 454 15.91 16.70 9.67
CA ASN A 454 15.28 17.82 10.39
C ASN A 454 14.34 17.39 11.52
N ARG A 455 14.14 16.07 11.69
CA ARG A 455 13.30 15.47 12.75
C ARG A 455 11.88 16.01 12.73
N THR A 456 11.30 15.98 11.54
CA THR A 456 10.05 16.66 11.22
C THR A 456 9.10 15.72 10.52
N MET A 457 7.80 15.86 10.81
CA MET A 457 6.74 15.03 10.22
C MET A 457 5.56 15.91 9.77
N GLU A 458 5.02 15.64 8.60
CA GLU A 458 3.88 16.35 8.01
C GLU A 458 2.99 15.42 7.18
N ARG A 459 1.74 15.80 6.96
CA ARG A 459 0.83 15.02 6.11
C ARG A 459 1.20 15.21 4.65
N ALA A 460 1.11 14.14 3.87
CA ALA A 460 1.45 14.09 2.47
C ALA A 460 0.27 13.70 1.56
N ALA A 461 -0.92 13.49 2.12
CA ALA A 461 -2.16 13.31 1.36
C ALA A 461 -3.15 14.43 1.69
N HIS A 462 -3.30 15.36 0.75
CA HIS A 462 -4.20 16.51 0.84
C HIS A 462 -5.14 16.52 -0.36
N GLY A 463 -6.43 16.75 -0.13
CA GLY A 463 -7.37 17.06 -1.19
C GLY A 463 -7.02 18.40 -1.87
N LEU A 464 -7.60 18.62 -3.04
CA LEU A 464 -7.47 19.89 -3.76
C LEU A 464 -7.89 21.06 -2.84
N GLY A 465 -7.06 22.10 -2.80
CA GLY A 465 -7.27 23.27 -1.93
C GLY A 465 -6.93 23.05 -0.45
N GLY A 466 -6.27 21.93 -0.10
CA GLY A 466 -5.75 21.68 1.25
C GLY A 466 -6.73 21.01 2.22
N ALA A 467 -7.88 20.55 1.73
CA ALA A 467 -8.82 19.77 2.53
C ALA A 467 -8.25 18.37 2.88
N ASN A 468 -8.85 17.68 3.85
CA ASN A 468 -8.52 16.26 4.10
C ASN A 468 -8.83 15.42 2.85
N ALA A 469 -7.98 14.43 2.57
CA ALA A 469 -8.34 13.33 1.69
C ALA A 469 -9.60 12.64 2.26
N ASP A 470 -10.56 12.30 1.39
CA ASP A 470 -11.84 11.76 1.82
C ASP A 470 -11.91 10.23 1.88
N ALA A 471 -10.78 9.56 1.61
CA ALA A 471 -10.54 8.14 1.86
C ALA A 471 -9.09 7.86 2.29
N GLY A 472 -8.89 6.71 2.93
CA GLY A 472 -7.58 6.29 3.45
C GLY A 472 -6.66 5.75 2.38
N VAL A 473 -5.36 5.92 2.60
CA VAL A 473 -4.29 5.42 1.74
C VAL A 473 -4.13 3.92 1.96
N ALA A 474 -4.04 3.17 0.86
CA ALA A 474 -3.87 1.74 0.87
C ALA A 474 -2.42 1.34 1.26
N PRO A 475 -2.20 0.09 1.72
CA PRO A 475 -0.86 -0.40 2.01
C PRO A 475 0.01 -0.45 0.75
N VAL A 476 1.32 -0.23 0.91
CA VAL A 476 2.35 -0.02 -0.14
C VAL A 476 2.51 1.46 -0.54
N LEU A 477 3.70 1.97 -0.26
CA LEU A 477 4.18 3.31 -0.56
C LEU A 477 5.55 3.19 -1.20
N SER A 478 5.93 4.14 -2.04
CA SER A 478 7.30 4.24 -2.54
C SER A 478 7.77 5.69 -2.62
N LEU A 479 9.07 5.90 -2.40
CA LEU A 479 9.71 7.21 -2.38
C LEU A 479 10.78 7.29 -3.46
N SER A 480 10.73 8.38 -4.22
CA SER A 480 11.87 8.78 -5.07
C SER A 480 13.05 9.26 -4.22
N ASP A 481 14.22 9.34 -4.84
CA ASP A 481 15.43 9.87 -4.20
C ASP A 481 15.24 11.32 -3.74
N GLY A 482 15.83 11.65 -2.60
CA GLY A 482 15.59 12.93 -1.92
C GLY A 482 14.16 13.15 -1.44
N GLY A 483 13.29 12.13 -1.45
CA GLY A 483 11.91 12.21 -1.00
C GLY A 483 11.08 13.26 -1.74
N ARG A 484 11.40 13.53 -3.01
CA ARG A 484 10.72 14.57 -3.80
C ARG A 484 9.30 14.17 -4.18
N ARG A 485 9.06 12.87 -4.38
CA ARG A 485 7.78 12.28 -4.77
C ARG A 485 7.47 11.08 -3.92
N VAL A 486 6.21 10.99 -3.50
CA VAL A 486 5.62 9.83 -2.83
C VAL A 486 4.59 9.21 -3.75
N ALA A 487 4.78 7.95 -4.12
CA ALA A 487 3.79 7.16 -4.86
C ALA A 487 2.95 6.34 -3.86
N PHE A 488 1.63 6.41 -4.00
CA PHE A 488 0.67 5.74 -3.12
C PHE A 488 -0.63 5.43 -3.86
N SER A 489 -1.53 4.69 -3.23
CA SER A 489 -2.87 4.48 -3.79
C SER A 489 -3.96 4.76 -2.76
N THR A 490 -5.09 5.26 -3.21
CA THR A 490 -6.24 5.61 -2.36
C THR A 490 -7.52 5.58 -3.18
N SER A 491 -8.67 5.41 -2.52
CA SER A 491 -9.99 5.57 -3.15
C SER A 491 -10.57 6.98 -2.94
N ALA A 492 -9.72 7.95 -2.61
CA ALA A 492 -10.13 9.31 -2.35
C ALA A 492 -10.26 10.05 -3.69
N ASP A 493 -11.43 10.60 -3.95
CA ASP A 493 -11.76 11.22 -5.25
C ASP A 493 -11.39 12.72 -5.29
N ASN A 494 -11.00 13.27 -4.15
CA ASN A 494 -10.75 14.70 -4.00
C ASN A 494 -9.28 15.12 -4.10
N LEU A 495 -8.36 14.20 -4.40
CA LEU A 495 -6.93 14.51 -4.63
C LEU A 495 -6.67 15.04 -6.04
N PHE A 496 -7.53 14.71 -7.01
CA PHE A 496 -7.36 15.10 -8.40
C PHE A 496 -8.70 15.53 -9.02
N PHE A 497 -8.68 16.62 -9.79
CA PHE A 497 -9.89 17.14 -10.41
C PHE A 497 -10.26 16.24 -11.59
N GLY A 498 -11.36 15.52 -11.48
CA GLY A 498 -11.86 14.62 -12.52
C GLY A 498 -11.68 13.14 -12.21
N ASP A 499 -11.19 12.79 -11.03
CA ASP A 499 -11.38 11.43 -10.52
C ASP A 499 -12.87 11.19 -10.27
N ALA A 500 -13.45 10.25 -10.99
CA ALA A 500 -14.88 9.97 -10.94
C ALA A 500 -15.24 8.48 -11.04
N ASN A 501 -14.25 7.59 -11.06
CA ASN A 501 -14.48 6.15 -11.23
C ASN A 501 -14.99 5.48 -9.93
N GLY A 502 -14.78 6.12 -8.77
CA GLY A 502 -15.12 5.58 -7.45
C GLY A 502 -14.34 4.32 -7.07
N ARG A 503 -13.15 4.13 -7.65
CA ARG A 503 -12.23 3.02 -7.41
C ARG A 503 -10.99 3.53 -6.68
N ALA A 504 -10.11 2.59 -6.30
CA ALA A 504 -8.80 2.97 -5.81
C ALA A 504 -7.91 3.27 -7.01
N ASP A 505 -7.16 4.36 -6.93
CA ASP A 505 -6.28 4.85 -7.98
C ASP A 505 -4.88 5.09 -7.42
N VAL A 506 -3.91 5.13 -8.32
CA VAL A 506 -2.52 5.39 -7.98
C VAL A 506 -2.22 6.87 -8.19
N PHE A 507 -1.59 7.48 -7.20
CA PHE A 507 -1.26 8.88 -7.17
C PHE A 507 0.22 9.11 -6.86
N VAL A 508 0.72 10.27 -7.30
CA VAL A 508 2.01 10.82 -6.87
C VAL A 508 1.77 12.18 -6.22
N ALA A 509 2.20 12.33 -4.96
CA ALA A 509 2.28 13.63 -4.31
C ALA A 509 3.71 14.18 -4.46
N ASP A 510 3.81 15.47 -4.83
CA ASP A 510 5.09 16.18 -4.98
C ASP A 510 5.39 16.99 -3.70
N ARG A 511 6.61 16.81 -3.19
CA ARG A 511 7.24 17.70 -2.21
C ARG A 511 7.90 18.86 -2.95
N LEU A 512 7.55 20.08 -2.57
CA LEU A 512 8.09 21.31 -3.16
C LEU A 512 9.11 21.93 -2.20
N ASP A 513 10.29 22.29 -2.73
CA ASP A 513 11.33 23.04 -2.01
C ASP A 513 11.02 24.55 -2.01
N ALA A 514 9.80 24.93 -1.60
CA ALA A 514 9.35 26.31 -1.46
C ALA A 514 8.57 26.44 -0.16
N PRO A 515 8.57 27.60 0.54
CA PRO A 515 7.72 27.75 1.72
C PRO A 515 6.25 27.52 1.34
N PRO A 516 5.44 26.89 2.22
CA PRO A 516 4.02 26.74 1.97
C PRO A 516 3.40 28.12 1.70
N PRO A 517 2.43 28.24 0.77
CA PRO A 517 1.73 29.50 0.58
C PRO A 517 1.18 29.95 1.93
N ALA A 518 1.32 31.24 2.25
CA ALA A 518 0.71 31.79 3.46
C ALA A 518 -0.78 31.40 3.45
N PRO A 519 -1.36 30.98 4.60
CA PRO A 519 -2.78 30.76 4.66
C PRO A 519 -3.45 32.04 4.15
N THR A 520 -4.30 31.92 3.14
CA THR A 520 -5.12 33.03 2.66
C THR A 520 -6.20 33.31 3.71
N GLU A 521 -5.80 33.83 4.86
CA GLU A 521 -6.62 34.80 5.58
C GLU A 521 -6.36 36.13 4.88
N GLU A 522 -7.16 36.44 3.86
CA GLU A 522 -7.33 37.83 3.49
C GLU A 522 -7.98 38.51 4.70
N GLU A 523 -7.18 39.25 5.46
CA GLU A 523 -7.70 40.24 6.41
C GLU A 523 -8.62 41.16 5.60
N PRO A 524 -9.93 41.21 5.91
CA PRO A 524 -10.86 41.95 5.08
C PRO A 524 -10.47 43.42 5.09
N PRO A 525 -10.53 44.13 3.94
CA PRO A 525 -10.25 45.55 3.90
C PRO A 525 -11.17 46.28 4.89
N ALA A 526 -10.57 47.19 5.67
CA ALA A 526 -11.20 47.84 6.82
C ALA A 526 -12.44 48.70 6.51
N ASP A 527 -12.90 48.78 5.26
CA ASP A 527 -14.01 49.65 4.83
C ASP A 527 -14.86 49.02 3.70
N ALA A 528 -15.24 47.75 3.81
CA ALA A 528 -16.31 47.19 2.97
C ALA A 528 -17.68 47.30 3.67
N PRO A 529 -18.70 47.94 3.07
CA PRO A 529 -20.03 48.02 3.67
C PRO A 529 -20.65 46.64 3.78
N ALA A 530 -21.34 46.39 4.90
CA ALA A 530 -21.94 45.10 5.22
C ALA A 530 -22.97 44.65 4.18
N GLU A 531 -22.55 43.84 3.21
CA GLU A 531 -23.46 42.94 2.54
C GLU A 531 -23.69 41.72 3.44
N THR A 532 -24.96 41.50 3.78
CA THR A 532 -25.42 40.34 4.53
C THR A 532 -25.05 39.08 3.78
N PHE A 533 -24.01 38.38 4.27
CA PHE A 533 -23.62 37.07 3.79
C PHE A 533 -24.73 36.06 4.15
N ASP A 534 -25.36 35.50 3.13
CA ASP A 534 -26.10 34.25 3.28
C ASP A 534 -25.05 33.16 3.57
N PRO A 535 -25.13 32.44 4.71
CA PRO A 535 -24.14 31.43 5.04
C PRO A 535 -24.10 30.35 3.94
N PRO A 536 -22.91 29.83 3.58
CA PRO A 536 -22.82 28.71 2.66
C PRO A 536 -23.69 27.55 3.20
N PRO A 537 -24.42 26.85 2.33
CA PRO A 537 -25.32 25.80 2.79
C PRO A 537 -24.52 24.76 3.56
N PRO A 538 -25.02 24.29 4.72
CA PRO A 538 -24.31 23.31 5.53
C PRO A 538 -23.99 22.07 4.68
N VAL A 539 -22.74 21.60 4.76
CA VAL A 539 -22.31 20.36 4.10
C VAL A 539 -23.11 19.20 4.70
N VAL A 540 -24.11 18.75 3.95
CA VAL A 540 -24.98 17.65 4.40
C VAL A 540 -24.23 16.34 4.19
N ALA A 541 -23.84 15.69 5.28
CA ALA A 541 -23.29 14.34 5.23
C ALA A 541 -24.20 13.41 4.41
N LYS A 542 -23.62 12.76 3.38
CA LYS A 542 -24.35 11.89 2.47
C LYS A 542 -24.24 10.43 2.90
N LEU A 543 -25.27 9.65 2.60
CA LEU A 543 -25.34 8.24 2.91
C LEU A 543 -24.80 7.41 1.73
N ARG A 544 -23.75 6.59 1.93
CA ARG A 544 -23.27 5.68 0.88
C ARG A 544 -24.26 4.53 0.68
N VAL A 545 -24.67 4.30 -0.56
CA VAL A 545 -25.63 3.25 -0.95
C VAL A 545 -25.00 2.35 -2.01
N THR A 546 -24.82 1.06 -1.70
CA THR A 546 -24.30 0.08 -2.65
C THR A 546 -25.44 -0.82 -3.14
N VAL A 547 -25.54 -1.02 -4.44
CA VAL A 547 -26.56 -1.88 -5.04
C VAL A 547 -26.04 -3.31 -5.14
N ARG A 548 -26.83 -4.29 -4.69
CA ARG A 548 -26.56 -5.72 -4.88
C ARG A 548 -27.66 -6.34 -5.72
N LYS A 549 -27.27 -7.31 -6.56
CA LYS A 549 -28.19 -8.11 -7.37
C LYS A 549 -29.18 -8.83 -6.44
N ALA A 550 -30.46 -8.80 -6.82
CA ALA A 550 -31.54 -9.43 -6.06
C ALA A 550 -32.44 -10.24 -7.01
N PRO A 551 -33.25 -11.17 -6.48
CA PRO A 551 -34.20 -11.94 -7.28
C PRO A 551 -35.14 -11.05 -8.09
N SER A 552 -35.60 -11.57 -9.23
CA SER A 552 -36.48 -10.91 -10.21
C SER A 552 -37.56 -10.01 -9.59
N GLY A 553 -37.59 -8.73 -9.97
CA GLY A 553 -38.52 -7.72 -9.44
C GLY A 553 -38.13 -7.06 -8.13
N ARG A 554 -36.91 -7.29 -7.62
CA ARG A 554 -36.38 -6.65 -6.41
C ARG A 554 -34.99 -6.06 -6.67
N VAL A 555 -34.60 -5.14 -5.80
CA VAL A 555 -33.24 -4.59 -5.69
C VAL A 555 -32.84 -4.59 -4.21
N ARG A 556 -31.60 -4.97 -3.91
CA ARG A 556 -31.04 -4.86 -2.55
C ARG A 556 -30.08 -3.69 -2.50
N LEU A 557 -30.29 -2.83 -1.51
CA LEU A 557 -29.41 -1.70 -1.21
C LEU A 557 -28.71 -2.01 0.12
N LEU A 558 -27.39 -2.08 0.08
CA LEU A 558 -26.55 -2.18 1.26
C LEU A 558 -26.14 -0.77 1.68
N VAL A 559 -26.44 -0.44 2.93
CA VAL A 559 -26.14 0.85 3.55
C VAL A 559 -25.59 0.61 4.95
N ARG A 560 -24.75 1.52 5.47
CA ARG A 560 -24.31 1.46 6.87
C ARG A 560 -25.11 2.48 7.68
N ALA A 561 -25.84 2.02 8.68
CA ALA A 561 -26.49 2.90 9.64
C ALA A 561 -25.43 3.47 10.61
N PRO A 562 -25.30 4.79 10.77
CA PRO A 562 -24.37 5.39 11.72
C PRO A 562 -24.85 5.26 13.18
N GLY A 563 -26.12 4.92 13.40
CA GLY A 563 -26.69 4.79 14.74
C GLY A 563 -28.15 4.32 14.71
N ARG A 564 -28.87 4.54 15.81
CA ARG A 564 -30.31 4.28 15.89
C ARG A 564 -31.08 5.28 15.02
N GLY A 565 -31.99 4.81 14.17
CA GLY A 565 -32.74 5.69 13.26
C GLY A 565 -33.64 4.95 12.29
N LYS A 566 -34.17 5.66 11.28
CA LYS A 566 -35.13 5.13 10.29
C LYS A 566 -34.63 5.38 8.88
N PHE A 567 -34.61 4.34 8.06
CA PHE A 567 -34.44 4.45 6.62
C PHE A 567 -35.77 4.63 5.91
N ALA A 568 -35.78 5.48 4.88
CA ALA A 568 -36.82 5.57 3.87
C ALA A 568 -36.16 5.54 2.48
N VAL A 569 -36.64 4.67 1.59
CA VAL A 569 -36.14 4.55 0.22
C VAL A 569 -37.27 4.83 -0.76
N ALA A 570 -36.99 5.60 -1.79
CA ALA A 570 -37.87 5.79 -2.94
C ALA A 570 -37.08 5.59 -4.24
N VAL A 571 -37.52 4.65 -5.07
CA VAL A 571 -36.96 4.40 -6.40
C VAL A 571 -37.87 5.02 -7.44
N ARG A 572 -37.35 5.96 -8.23
CA ARG A 572 -38.07 6.62 -9.32
C ARG A 572 -37.35 6.44 -10.65
N GLY A 573 -38.09 6.19 -11.71
CA GLY A 573 -37.53 6.12 -13.06
C GLY A 573 -38.56 6.46 -14.13
N ARG A 574 -38.12 6.69 -15.36
CA ARG A 574 -39.02 6.90 -16.50
C ARG A 574 -39.50 5.57 -17.04
N ILE A 575 -40.72 5.53 -17.54
CA ILE A 575 -41.34 4.33 -18.10
C ILE A 575 -41.20 4.40 -19.62
N PRO A 576 -40.66 3.36 -20.30
CA PRO A 576 -40.60 3.32 -21.75
C PRO A 576 -42.00 3.32 -22.38
N ASP A 577 -42.17 4.17 -23.39
CA ASP A 577 -43.35 4.21 -24.26
C ASP A 577 -43.39 2.96 -25.16
N THR A 578 -44.43 2.84 -25.99
CA THR A 578 -44.63 1.69 -26.89
C THR A 578 -43.55 1.53 -27.95
N ASP A 579 -42.83 2.60 -28.30
CA ASP A 579 -41.67 2.60 -29.20
C ASP A 579 -40.32 2.42 -28.47
N GLY A 580 -40.35 2.16 -27.15
CA GLY A 580 -39.17 1.96 -26.31
C GLY A 580 -38.48 3.24 -25.84
N ARG A 581 -38.94 4.43 -26.25
CA ARG A 581 -38.35 5.71 -25.83
C ARG A 581 -38.83 6.16 -24.46
N LEU A 582 -37.97 6.84 -23.71
CA LEU A 582 -38.25 7.35 -22.37
C LEU A 582 -38.76 8.80 -22.40
N ARG A 583 -40.05 9.00 -22.66
CA ARG A 583 -40.69 10.33 -22.66
C ARG A 583 -41.58 10.49 -21.40
N GLY A 584 -41.61 11.69 -20.80
CA GLY A 584 -42.41 11.99 -19.62
C GLY A 584 -41.69 11.89 -18.25
N PRO A 585 -42.39 12.21 -17.14
CA PRO A 585 -41.79 12.39 -15.82
C PRO A 585 -41.46 11.05 -15.13
N ALA A 586 -40.44 11.07 -14.27
CA ALA A 586 -40.07 9.89 -13.46
C ALA A 586 -41.20 9.50 -12.50
N ARG A 587 -41.54 8.21 -12.46
CA ARG A 587 -42.60 7.64 -11.61
C ARG A 587 -42.00 6.78 -10.50
N LEU A 588 -42.69 6.70 -9.35
CA LEU A 588 -42.28 5.86 -8.22
C LEU A 588 -42.44 4.36 -8.56
N MET A 589 -41.32 3.68 -8.74
CA MET A 589 -41.21 2.28 -9.12
C MET A 589 -41.10 1.33 -7.91
N GLY A 590 -40.67 1.81 -6.74
CA GLY A 590 -40.57 1.01 -5.52
C GLY A 590 -40.21 1.86 -4.31
N SER A 591 -40.56 1.40 -3.11
CA SER A 591 -40.17 2.06 -1.85
C SER A 591 -40.08 1.06 -0.70
N VAL A 592 -39.29 1.39 0.32
CA VAL A 592 -39.23 0.64 1.59
C VAL A 592 -38.90 1.58 2.75
N LYS A 593 -39.40 1.28 3.94
CA LYS A 593 -39.00 1.94 5.20
C LYS A 593 -38.50 0.88 6.19
N LYS A 594 -37.44 1.18 6.95
CA LYS A 594 -36.87 0.24 7.93
C LYS A 594 -36.28 0.97 9.14
N THR A 595 -36.66 0.56 10.35
CA THR A 595 -36.12 1.11 11.60
C THR A 595 -34.93 0.27 12.09
N ILE A 596 -33.87 0.92 12.54
CA ILE A 596 -32.63 0.31 12.99
C ILE A 596 -32.34 0.73 14.43
N LYS A 597 -31.97 -0.23 15.29
CA LYS A 597 -31.78 -0.02 16.74
C LYS A 597 -30.33 0.32 17.14
N LYS A 598 -29.34 -0.02 16.30
CA LYS A 598 -27.90 0.22 16.55
C LYS A 598 -27.14 0.44 15.24
N ALA A 599 -25.96 1.04 15.31
CA ALA A 599 -25.10 1.22 14.13
C ALA A 599 -24.70 -0.13 13.49
N GLY A 600 -24.45 -0.14 12.18
CA GLY A 600 -24.01 -1.34 11.46
C GLY A 600 -24.51 -1.44 10.02
N ALA A 601 -24.10 -2.50 9.32
CA ALA A 601 -24.54 -2.77 7.95
C ALA A 601 -26.02 -3.19 7.91
N VAL A 602 -26.76 -2.63 6.96
CA VAL A 602 -28.19 -2.85 6.79
C VAL A 602 -28.49 -3.11 5.32
N THR A 603 -29.18 -4.22 5.06
CA THR A 603 -29.77 -4.47 3.74
C THR A 603 -31.21 -3.95 3.71
N LEU A 604 -31.49 -3.09 2.73
CA LEU A 604 -32.81 -2.56 2.38
C LEU A 604 -33.25 -3.19 1.06
N GLU A 605 -34.32 -3.96 1.07
CA GLU A 605 -34.83 -4.61 -0.14
C GLU A 605 -36.04 -3.85 -0.68
N VAL A 606 -35.94 -3.36 -1.91
CA VAL A 606 -37.01 -2.62 -2.60
C VAL A 606 -37.66 -3.53 -3.62
N LYS A 607 -38.99 -3.64 -3.60
CA LYS A 607 -39.78 -4.40 -4.57
C LYS A 607 -40.40 -3.47 -5.61
N LEU A 608 -40.39 -3.92 -6.88
CA LEU A 608 -41.06 -3.21 -7.96
C LEU A 608 -42.58 -3.16 -7.73
N VAL A 609 -43.18 -1.99 -7.93
CA VAL A 609 -44.63 -1.77 -7.82
C VAL A 609 -45.33 -2.56 -8.93
N LYS A 610 -46.40 -3.29 -8.56
CA LYS A 610 -47.11 -4.25 -9.43
C LYS A 610 -47.49 -3.71 -10.81
N LYS A 611 -47.87 -2.43 -10.91
CA LYS A 611 -48.27 -1.78 -12.17
C LYS A 611 -47.15 -1.74 -13.22
N TYR A 612 -45.89 -1.77 -12.81
CA TYR A 612 -44.73 -1.74 -13.72
C TYR A 612 -44.14 -3.12 -14.02
N THR A 613 -44.67 -4.18 -13.43
CA THR A 613 -44.22 -5.55 -13.66
C THR A 613 -44.42 -5.98 -15.13
N ALA A 614 -45.53 -5.60 -15.76
CA ALA A 614 -45.78 -5.93 -17.17
C ALA A 614 -44.79 -5.21 -18.10
N VAL A 615 -44.49 -3.94 -17.81
CA VAL A 615 -43.48 -3.15 -18.54
C VAL A 615 -42.09 -3.75 -18.34
N ALA A 616 -41.67 -4.02 -17.11
CA ALA A 616 -40.36 -4.62 -16.82
C ALA A 616 -40.19 -6.01 -17.47
N ARG A 617 -41.28 -6.76 -17.72
CA ARG A 617 -41.26 -8.01 -18.49
C ARG A 617 -41.06 -7.77 -19.98
N ARG A 618 -41.78 -6.80 -20.55
CA ARG A 618 -41.65 -6.42 -21.97
C ARG A 618 -40.24 -5.94 -22.29
N GLU A 619 -39.71 -5.07 -21.43
CA GLU A 619 -38.40 -4.42 -21.61
C GLU A 619 -37.22 -5.25 -21.04
N LYS A 620 -37.51 -6.41 -20.41
CA LYS A 620 -36.58 -7.28 -19.66
C LYS A 620 -35.88 -6.64 -18.45
N LYS A 621 -35.85 -5.30 -18.37
CA LYS A 621 -35.28 -4.49 -17.28
C LYS A 621 -36.09 -3.21 -17.08
N LEU A 622 -35.94 -2.61 -15.91
CA LEU A 622 -36.43 -1.25 -15.65
C LEU A 622 -35.42 -0.51 -14.76
N ASP A 623 -34.85 0.57 -15.30
CA ASP A 623 -33.82 1.37 -14.62
C ASP A 623 -34.47 2.54 -13.88
N GLY A 624 -33.89 2.91 -12.74
CA GLY A 624 -34.35 4.03 -11.92
C GLY A 624 -33.26 4.57 -11.01
N SER A 625 -33.57 5.68 -10.35
CA SER A 625 -32.73 6.28 -9.31
C SER A 625 -33.37 6.04 -7.95
N ALA A 626 -32.60 5.46 -7.04
CA ALA A 626 -32.98 5.20 -5.66
C ALA A 626 -32.46 6.30 -4.75
N THR A 627 -33.36 7.06 -4.13
CA THR A 627 -33.03 7.97 -3.04
C THR A 627 -33.24 7.25 -1.71
N VAL A 628 -32.18 7.15 -0.91
CA VAL A 628 -32.19 6.58 0.44
C VAL A 628 -31.98 7.70 1.44
N THR A 629 -32.91 7.86 2.38
CA THR A 629 -32.82 8.83 3.48
C THR A 629 -32.72 8.08 4.80
N PHE A 630 -31.78 8.45 5.66
CA PHE A 630 -31.69 8.00 7.04
C PHE A 630 -31.98 9.16 7.98
N THR A 631 -32.99 9.01 8.81
CA THR A 631 -33.29 9.95 9.88
C THR A 631 -32.77 9.36 11.20
N PRO A 632 -31.68 9.88 11.78
CA PRO A 632 -31.18 9.43 13.07
C PRO A 632 -32.15 9.81 14.20
N ALA A 633 -31.99 9.19 15.38
CA ALA A 633 -32.75 9.56 16.57
C ALA A 633 -32.40 10.96 17.11
N SER A 634 -31.16 11.42 16.86
CA SER A 634 -30.67 12.78 17.11
C SER A 634 -29.74 13.20 15.96
N GLY A 635 -29.79 14.47 15.55
CA GLY A 635 -29.00 15.02 14.43
C GLY A 635 -29.76 15.11 13.10
N PRO A 636 -29.13 15.70 12.07
CA PRO A 636 -29.77 15.94 10.77
C PRO A 636 -29.94 14.63 9.95
N PRO A 637 -30.94 14.55 9.06
CA PRO A 637 -31.13 13.40 8.19
C PRO A 637 -30.03 13.32 7.12
N LEU A 638 -29.55 12.10 6.86
CA LEU A 638 -28.58 11.81 5.80
C LEU A 638 -29.32 11.33 4.56
N SER A 639 -28.81 11.64 3.37
CA SER A 639 -29.38 11.10 2.14
C SER A 639 -28.32 10.64 1.14
N GLY A 640 -28.64 9.62 0.36
CA GLY A 640 -27.80 9.06 -0.69
C GLY A 640 -28.65 8.72 -1.90
N THR A 641 -28.07 8.86 -3.09
CA THR A 641 -28.75 8.49 -4.35
C THR A 641 -27.88 7.53 -5.13
N THR A 642 -28.48 6.52 -5.76
CA THR A 642 -27.77 5.56 -6.61
C THR A 642 -28.67 5.06 -7.74
N THR A 643 -28.09 4.62 -8.84
CA THR A 643 -28.84 4.00 -9.95
C THR A 643 -29.14 2.54 -9.64
N VAL A 644 -30.35 2.10 -9.96
CA VAL A 644 -30.81 0.73 -9.70
C VAL A 644 -31.49 0.15 -10.93
N ARG A 645 -31.39 -1.17 -11.09
CA ARG A 645 -32.02 -1.92 -12.18
C ARG A 645 -32.90 -3.03 -11.62
N PHE A 646 -34.20 -2.98 -11.89
CA PHE A 646 -35.10 -4.10 -11.65
C PHE A 646 -35.03 -5.10 -12.80
N ALA A 647 -34.75 -6.37 -12.50
CA ALA A 647 -34.90 -7.46 -13.45
C ALA A 647 -36.37 -7.90 -13.61
N ALA A 648 -36.75 -8.39 -14.78
CA ALA A 648 -38.11 -8.85 -15.09
C ALA A 648 -38.63 -9.93 -14.11
N PRO A 649 -39.80 -9.73 -13.46
CA PRO A 649 -40.44 -10.76 -12.62
C PRO A 649 -40.97 -11.94 -13.47
N PRO A 650 -40.86 -13.21 -13.04
CA PRO A 650 -41.40 -14.36 -13.77
C PRO A 650 -42.92 -14.26 -13.93
N LYS A 651 -43.48 -14.77 -15.04
CA LYS A 651 -44.94 -14.94 -15.18
C LYS A 651 -45.41 -15.92 -14.10
N LYS A 652 -46.34 -15.51 -13.22
CA LYS A 652 -47.09 -16.48 -12.42
C LYS A 652 -47.93 -17.28 -13.41
N LYS A 653 -47.80 -18.61 -13.39
CA LYS A 653 -48.74 -19.51 -14.04
C LYS A 653 -50.12 -19.34 -13.42
#